data_AF-A0A3M1PIY6-F1
#
_entry.id   AF-A0A3M1PIY6-F1
#
_cell.length_a   1.000
_cell.length_b   1.000
_cell.length_c   1.000
_cell.angle_alpha   90.00
_cell.angle_beta   90.00
_cell.angle_gamma   90.00
#
_symmetry.space_group_name_H-M   'P 1'
#
loop_
_entity.id
_entity.type
_entity.pdbx_description
1 polymer ?
#
loop_
_entity_poly.entity_id
_entity_poly.type
_entity_poly.pdbx_seq_one_letter_code
_entity_poly.pdbx_strand_id
1 'polypeptide(L)'
;MTMQGWQFWIDRGGTFTDIVARRPDGQLVVHKLLSENPERYADAPIQGIRDLLGIPADAPIPAEQIAGVKMGTTVATNALLERKGDRTLLLITQGFRDALRIGYQNRPNIFARQIILPEMLYERVIEVDERLSAQGEVLASFRPMETGLVEELQDAYAAGIRSCAIVFLHGYRYPDHERQAADLARQIGFTQVSTSHEVSPLMKLVSRGDTTVVDAYLSPILRRYVDRVAGELGVSADSSRETLQPKLFFMQSNGGLTDAALFQGKDSILSGPAGGIVGAVKTSQQAGFAKIIGFDMGGTSTDVSHFSGEYERTFETEVAGVRLRAPMMSIHTVAAGGGSICQFDGARYRVGPASAGAHPGPACYRKGGPLTVTDCNVMLGKIQPQFFPAVFGPNGDLPLDAEVVRQQFAALAAEISASTGDARLPEQVAEGFLAIAIEKMASAIKKISIQRGYDITEYTLCCFGGAGGQHACRIAESLGMTQIFLHPYAGVLSAYGIGLADVTTIREQAVEARLTQAQMPELERMLTELAIAARTDLQQQGIAAESDAPLQSDAQIQIRPKAHLRYEGTDSALIVGYGDLGAMHEQFEQLYRQRYGFVMEHKPLIVEAVSVEAIHASDVKTGGLDKEIQTNGLANSAATLSIPSSMPAATVSMYTGGTAYDTPIYQREELKAGDRLHGPALIIESTGTNVIEPGWTAELTTDGTLVIRKDEGGRMKDEWGSDSSLIPHPLSLAPDPVLLEIFNNLFMAIAEEMGITLQNTSYSVNIKERLDFSCAIFDQQGQLVANAPHIPVHLGSMSENVRALIAAKGDTIKPGDVYVSNNPYNGGTHLPDITVITPVFQPGNRDGVTEYWSDGEPESVPPSPSPPLSPS
;
A
#
# COMPACT_ATOMS: atom_id res chain seq x y z
N MET A 1 -16.12 4.24 39.21
CA MET A 1 -15.42 4.22 37.92
C MET A 1 -13.96 3.95 38.23
N THR A 2 -13.45 2.76 37.89
CA THR A 2 -12.03 2.47 37.97
C THR A 2 -11.30 3.42 37.01
N MET A 3 -10.46 4.32 37.52
CA MET A 3 -9.63 5.18 36.67
C MET A 3 -8.78 4.26 35.79
N GLN A 4 -8.96 4.32 34.48
CA GLN A 4 -8.09 3.62 33.53
C GLN A 4 -6.77 4.39 33.44
N GLY A 5 -5.63 3.69 33.38
CA GLY A 5 -4.35 4.35 33.09
C GLY A 5 -4.32 4.96 31.68
N TRP A 6 -3.32 5.78 31.40
CA TRP A 6 -3.07 6.37 30.08
C TRP A 6 -2.92 5.29 29.01
N GLN A 7 -3.46 5.54 27.82
CA GLN A 7 -3.16 4.77 26.63
C GLN A 7 -2.44 5.66 25.61
N PHE A 8 -1.36 5.16 25.03
CA PHE A 8 -0.63 5.88 23.97
C PHE A 8 -0.68 5.09 22.67
N TRP A 9 -1.10 5.74 21.60
CA TRP A 9 -1.14 5.17 20.26
C TRP A 9 -0.21 6.00 19.38
N ILE A 10 0.83 5.35 18.85
CA ILE A 10 1.99 6.05 18.30
C ILE A 10 2.28 5.53 16.91
N ASP A 11 2.33 6.41 15.93
CA ASP A 11 2.89 6.10 14.61
C ASP A 11 4.23 6.82 14.45
N ARG A 12 5.32 6.05 14.44
CA ARG A 12 6.66 6.59 14.17
C ARG A 12 6.95 6.55 12.67
N GLY A 13 6.52 7.61 11.98
CA GLY A 13 6.80 7.84 10.57
C GLY A 13 8.24 8.32 10.31
N GLY A 14 8.58 8.55 9.04
CA GLY A 14 9.93 8.98 8.64
C GLY A 14 10.26 10.45 8.98
N THR A 15 9.27 11.35 8.88
CA THR A 15 9.47 12.79 9.20
C THR A 15 8.95 13.16 10.59
N PHE A 16 7.74 12.71 10.90
CA PHE A 16 7.07 13.01 12.16
C PHE A 16 6.66 11.74 12.89
N THR A 17 6.67 11.82 14.21
CA THR A 17 6.05 10.84 15.10
C THR A 17 4.73 11.43 15.58
N ASP A 18 3.65 10.75 15.25
CA ASP A 18 2.29 11.15 15.59
C ASP A 18 1.81 10.34 16.79
N ILE A 19 1.32 11.03 17.81
CA ILE A 19 0.87 10.43 19.06
C ILE A 19 -0.57 10.84 19.31
N VAL A 20 -1.44 9.84 19.47
CA VAL A 20 -2.78 10.02 20.03
C VAL A 20 -2.78 9.34 21.39
N ALA A 21 -3.00 10.11 22.45
CA ALA A 21 -3.06 9.58 23.80
C ALA A 21 -4.47 9.73 24.37
N ARG A 22 -4.93 8.68 25.06
CA ARG A 22 -6.15 8.70 25.84
C ARG A 22 -5.80 8.88 27.31
N ARG A 23 -6.26 9.98 27.87
CA ARG A 23 -6.13 10.32 29.28
C ARG A 23 -6.96 9.37 30.17
N PRO A 24 -6.63 9.27 31.47
CA PRO A 24 -7.43 8.52 32.45
C PRO A 24 -8.91 8.93 32.56
N ASP A 25 -9.21 10.19 32.24
CA ASP A 25 -10.57 10.73 32.19
C ASP A 25 -11.33 10.35 30.90
N GLY A 26 -10.63 9.79 29.92
CA GLY A 26 -11.17 9.37 28.63
C GLY A 26 -10.87 10.32 27.47
N GLN A 27 -10.37 11.54 27.74
CA GLN A 27 -10.11 12.56 26.72
C GLN A 27 -8.95 12.15 25.81
N LEU A 28 -9.12 12.38 24.50
CA LEU A 28 -8.05 12.22 23.51
C LEU A 28 -7.24 13.50 23.38
N VAL A 29 -5.91 13.36 23.35
CA VAL A 29 -4.97 14.43 23.06
C VAL A 29 -4.02 14.00 21.96
N VAL A 30 -3.72 14.92 21.06
CA VAL A 30 -2.79 14.70 19.94
C VAL A 30 -1.49 15.43 20.23
N HIS A 31 -0.36 14.79 19.94
CA HIS A 31 0.97 15.38 20.04
C HIS A 31 1.80 14.95 18.83
N LYS A 32 2.65 15.84 18.33
CA LYS A 32 3.45 15.62 17.12
C LYS A 32 4.88 16.08 17.35
N LEU A 33 5.84 15.20 17.07
CA LEU A 33 7.26 15.48 17.20
C LEU A 33 7.98 15.16 15.88
N LEU A 34 9.16 15.74 15.66
CA LEU A 34 10.05 15.27 14.60
C LEU A 34 10.54 13.86 14.96
N SER A 35 10.49 12.93 14.01
CA SER A 35 10.90 11.54 14.28
C SER A 35 12.37 11.40 14.66
N GLU A 36 13.21 12.30 14.16
CA GLU A 36 14.62 12.38 14.48
C GLU A 36 15.00 13.82 14.85
N ASN A 37 15.44 14.01 16.10
CA ASN A 37 15.96 15.28 16.60
C ASN A 37 16.98 15.04 17.73
N PRO A 38 18.16 14.46 17.41
CA PRO A 38 19.12 14.00 18.41
C PRO A 38 19.67 15.13 19.29
N GLU A 39 19.57 16.39 18.86
CA GLU A 39 19.95 17.56 19.64
C GLU A 39 18.99 17.86 20.81
N ARG A 40 17.76 17.32 20.74
CA ARG A 40 16.70 17.58 21.74
C ARG A 40 16.27 16.34 22.51
N TYR A 41 16.20 15.18 21.86
CA TYR A 41 15.75 13.93 22.49
C TYR A 41 16.31 12.70 21.77
N ALA A 42 16.43 11.59 22.51
CA ALA A 42 16.98 10.33 22.00
C ALA A 42 15.97 9.52 21.17
N ASP A 43 14.68 9.55 21.54
CA ASP A 43 13.61 8.80 20.89
C ASP A 43 12.29 9.58 20.97
N ALA A 44 11.66 9.84 19.82
CA ALA A 44 10.46 10.68 19.74
C ALA A 44 9.23 10.07 20.43
N PRO A 45 8.92 8.75 20.28
CA PRO A 45 7.86 8.11 21.05
C PRO A 45 8.00 8.29 22.57
N ILE A 46 9.19 7.99 23.13
CA ILE A 46 9.43 8.13 24.56
C ILE A 46 9.34 9.59 25.00
N GLN A 47 9.91 10.52 24.22
CA GLN A 47 9.81 11.94 24.53
C GLN A 47 8.35 12.42 24.53
N GLY A 48 7.54 12.00 23.57
CA GLY A 48 6.15 12.39 23.52
C GLY A 48 5.30 11.84 24.67
N ILE A 49 5.60 10.63 25.15
CA ILE A 49 5.00 10.11 26.40
C ILE A 49 5.40 10.99 27.58
N ARG A 50 6.67 11.40 27.68
CA ARG A 50 7.17 12.27 28.74
C ARG A 50 6.49 13.65 28.73
N ASP A 51 6.39 14.26 27.56
CA ASP A 51 5.73 15.56 27.37
C ASP A 51 4.26 15.53 27.84
N LEU A 52 3.53 14.48 27.44
CA LEU A 52 2.10 14.32 27.75
C LEU A 52 1.85 13.99 29.23
N LEU A 53 2.77 13.29 29.88
CA LEU A 53 2.74 13.05 31.33
C LEU A 53 3.26 14.26 32.13
N GLY A 54 3.88 15.24 31.47
CA GLY A 54 4.48 16.41 32.12
C GLY A 54 5.69 16.09 32.99
N ILE A 55 6.45 15.03 32.63
CA ILE A 55 7.62 14.59 33.41
C ILE A 55 8.94 15.13 32.83
N PRO A 56 9.92 15.50 33.68
CA PRO A 56 11.25 15.93 33.22
C PRO A 56 11.99 14.84 32.44
N ALA A 57 12.95 15.25 31.59
CA ALA A 57 13.72 14.35 30.72
C ALA A 57 14.42 13.20 31.49
N ASP A 58 14.98 13.49 32.67
CA ASP A 58 15.77 12.52 33.45
C ASP A 58 14.93 11.73 34.49
N ALA A 59 13.63 12.00 34.61
CA ALA A 59 12.78 11.30 35.57
C ALA A 59 12.35 9.92 35.03
N PRO A 60 12.20 8.88 35.86
CA PRO A 60 11.63 7.61 35.40
C PRO A 60 10.17 7.79 34.98
N ILE A 61 9.73 7.08 33.94
CA ILE A 61 8.32 7.07 33.52
C ILE A 61 7.52 6.25 34.54
N PRO A 62 6.40 6.78 35.08
CA PRO A 62 5.58 6.07 36.06
C PRO A 62 4.73 4.99 35.37
N ALA A 63 5.28 3.78 35.25
CA ALA A 63 4.71 2.64 34.55
C ALA A 63 3.28 2.30 35.02
N GLU A 64 3.00 2.46 36.31
CA GLU A 64 1.69 2.22 36.93
C GLU A 64 0.58 3.15 36.44
N GLN A 65 0.94 4.28 35.82
CA GLN A 65 -0.03 5.23 35.24
C GLN A 65 -0.37 4.90 33.79
N ILE A 66 0.33 3.95 33.16
CA ILE A 66 0.17 3.61 31.74
C ILE A 66 -0.51 2.25 31.62
N ALA A 67 -1.72 2.25 31.07
CA ALA A 67 -2.45 1.01 30.79
C ALA A 67 -1.88 0.27 29.57
N GLY A 68 -1.43 1.00 28.55
CA GLY A 68 -0.75 0.38 27.42
C GLY A 68 -0.26 1.36 26.35
N VAL A 69 0.69 0.89 25.57
CA VAL A 69 1.28 1.58 24.44
C VAL A 69 1.10 0.69 23.21
N LYS A 70 0.50 1.24 22.15
CA LYS A 70 0.34 0.60 20.85
C LYS A 70 1.16 1.40 19.83
N MET A 71 2.04 0.76 19.08
CA MET A 71 3.01 1.48 18.24
C MET A 71 3.15 0.88 16.83
N GLY A 72 3.11 1.75 15.81
CA GLY A 72 3.63 1.47 14.47
C GLY A 72 5.02 2.07 14.32
N THR A 73 5.90 1.40 13.57
CA THR A 73 7.29 1.84 13.42
C THR A 73 7.84 1.60 12.03
N THR A 74 8.57 2.60 11.52
CA THR A 74 9.28 2.51 10.25
C THR A 74 10.72 1.99 10.38
N VAL A 75 11.16 1.63 11.60
CA VAL A 75 12.55 1.20 11.88
C VAL A 75 13.02 0.05 10.97
N ALA A 76 12.22 -1.00 10.82
CA ALA A 76 12.57 -2.12 9.94
C ALA A 76 12.54 -1.76 8.47
N THR A 77 11.53 -1.01 8.02
CA THR A 77 11.43 -0.53 6.64
C THR A 77 12.66 0.32 6.27
N ASN A 78 13.07 1.24 7.16
CA ASN A 78 14.25 2.08 6.94
C ASN A 78 15.54 1.26 6.98
N ALA A 79 15.68 0.32 7.92
CA ALA A 79 16.83 -0.57 7.96
C ALA A 79 16.96 -1.42 6.68
N LEU A 80 15.83 -1.86 6.11
CA LEU A 80 15.81 -2.58 4.83
C LEU A 80 16.22 -1.68 3.67
N LEU A 81 15.66 -0.47 3.58
CA LEU A 81 15.96 0.51 2.52
C LEU A 81 17.42 0.98 2.56
N GLU A 82 17.95 1.24 3.75
CA GLU A 82 19.32 1.72 3.96
C GLU A 82 20.37 0.60 4.02
N ARG A 83 19.94 -0.67 3.91
CA ARG A 83 20.80 -1.86 4.06
C ARG A 83 21.57 -1.88 5.39
N LYS A 84 20.89 -1.49 6.48
CA LYS A 84 21.45 -1.44 7.84
C LYS A 84 20.95 -2.55 8.76
N GLY A 85 20.66 -3.73 8.21
CA GLY A 85 20.36 -4.96 8.95
C GLY A 85 21.52 -5.56 9.73
N ASP A 86 21.24 -6.64 10.46
CA ASP A 86 22.28 -7.46 11.09
C ASP A 86 22.97 -8.36 10.03
N ARG A 87 24.23 -8.72 10.25
CA ARG A 87 24.95 -9.62 9.33
C ARG A 87 24.31 -11.01 9.39
N THR A 88 23.90 -11.52 8.23
CA THR A 88 23.12 -12.76 8.12
C THR A 88 23.85 -13.85 7.34
N LEU A 89 23.87 -15.05 7.91
CA LEU A 89 24.26 -16.30 7.25
C LEU A 89 23.04 -16.98 6.63
N LEU A 90 23.19 -17.55 5.43
CA LEU A 90 22.18 -18.41 4.81
C LEU A 90 22.65 -19.87 4.82
N LEU A 91 21.85 -20.77 5.40
CA LEU A 91 21.96 -22.22 5.22
C LEU A 91 20.92 -22.64 4.20
N ILE A 92 21.36 -23.34 3.17
CA ILE A 92 20.50 -23.79 2.08
C ILE A 92 20.90 -25.20 1.63
N THR A 93 19.95 -25.96 1.13
CA THR A 93 20.20 -27.29 0.57
C THR A 93 21.31 -27.25 -0.49
N GLN A 94 22.20 -28.24 -0.46
CA GLN A 94 23.29 -28.39 -1.42
C GLN A 94 22.79 -28.40 -2.88
N GLY A 95 23.50 -27.65 -3.73
CA GLY A 95 23.16 -27.38 -5.13
C GLY A 95 22.28 -26.14 -5.35
N PHE A 96 21.89 -25.44 -4.29
CA PHE A 96 20.98 -24.28 -4.34
C PHE A 96 21.62 -22.99 -3.81
N ARG A 97 22.95 -22.94 -3.66
CA ARG A 97 23.72 -21.77 -3.18
C ARG A 97 23.23 -20.41 -3.68
N ASP A 98 23.02 -20.30 -4.99
CA ASP A 98 22.72 -19.04 -5.67
C ASP A 98 21.22 -18.88 -5.99
N ALA A 99 20.35 -19.75 -5.47
CA ALA A 99 18.92 -19.75 -5.83
C ALA A 99 18.23 -18.41 -5.54
N LEU A 100 18.49 -17.80 -4.38
CA LEU A 100 17.90 -16.50 -4.02
C LEU A 100 18.48 -15.35 -4.85
N ARG A 101 19.78 -15.41 -5.14
CA ARG A 101 20.48 -14.44 -6.00
C ARG A 101 19.98 -14.48 -7.45
N ILE A 102 19.71 -15.68 -7.98
CA ILE A 102 19.16 -15.86 -9.34
C ILE A 102 17.70 -15.39 -9.38
N GLY A 103 16.92 -15.71 -8.35
CA GLY A 103 15.50 -15.35 -8.29
C GLY A 103 14.69 -15.93 -9.46
N TYR A 104 13.89 -15.09 -10.09
CA TYR A 104 13.06 -15.44 -11.25
C TYR A 104 13.66 -15.02 -12.61
N GLN A 105 14.91 -14.54 -12.62
CA GLN A 105 15.62 -14.06 -13.82
C GLN A 105 14.95 -12.88 -14.54
N ASN A 106 13.94 -12.25 -13.94
CA ASN A 106 13.29 -11.04 -14.46
C ASN A 106 14.23 -9.83 -14.36
N ARG A 107 14.12 -8.89 -15.32
CA ARG A 107 14.94 -7.68 -15.39
C ARG A 107 14.09 -6.43 -15.14
N PRO A 108 14.19 -5.78 -13.96
CA PRO A 108 13.38 -4.61 -13.63
C PRO A 108 13.56 -3.46 -14.63
N ASN A 109 14.81 -3.23 -15.05
CA ASN A 109 15.16 -2.26 -16.09
C ASN A 109 15.64 -3.01 -17.33
N ILE A 110 14.69 -3.46 -18.14
CA ILE A 110 14.97 -4.40 -19.23
C ILE A 110 15.93 -3.84 -20.30
N PHE A 111 15.93 -2.52 -20.50
CA PHE A 111 16.82 -1.81 -21.44
C PHE A 111 18.19 -1.40 -20.85
N ALA A 112 18.43 -1.62 -19.55
CA ALA A 112 19.72 -1.28 -18.95
C ALA A 112 20.84 -2.11 -19.60
N ARG A 113 21.85 -1.46 -20.21
CA ARG A 113 23.00 -2.19 -20.79
C ARG A 113 23.87 -2.85 -19.72
N GLN A 114 23.93 -2.24 -18.54
CA GLN A 114 24.60 -2.79 -17.37
C GLN A 114 23.54 -3.29 -16.39
N ILE A 115 23.44 -4.61 -16.25
CA ILE A 115 22.56 -5.22 -15.25
C ILE A 115 23.21 -5.05 -13.88
N ILE A 116 22.51 -4.36 -12.99
CA ILE A 116 22.86 -4.30 -11.57
C ILE A 116 21.92 -5.27 -10.87
N LEU A 117 22.48 -6.37 -10.34
CA LEU A 117 21.71 -7.30 -9.52
C LEU A 117 21.41 -6.64 -8.16
N PRO A 118 20.25 -6.94 -7.55
CA PRO A 118 19.99 -6.53 -6.18
C PRO A 118 21.09 -7.00 -5.23
N GLU A 119 21.43 -6.16 -4.26
CA GLU A 119 22.31 -6.57 -3.17
C GLU A 119 21.58 -7.59 -2.30
N MET A 120 22.27 -8.69 -1.98
CA MET A 120 21.71 -9.74 -1.13
C MET A 120 21.78 -9.32 0.35
N LEU A 121 20.75 -9.66 1.11
CA LEU A 121 20.70 -9.38 2.56
C LEU A 121 21.57 -10.32 3.40
N TYR A 122 21.99 -11.46 2.83
CA TYR A 122 22.92 -12.39 3.45
C TYR A 122 24.35 -12.15 2.98
N GLU A 123 25.31 -12.34 3.88
CA GLU A 123 26.74 -12.11 3.63
C GLU A 123 27.46 -13.40 3.20
N ARG A 124 27.08 -14.54 3.80
CA ARG A 124 27.68 -15.85 3.55
C ARG A 124 26.60 -16.89 3.32
N VAL A 125 26.91 -17.89 2.49
CA VAL A 125 26.05 -19.07 2.24
C VAL A 125 26.83 -20.32 2.61
N ILE A 126 26.20 -21.21 3.35
CA ILE A 126 26.65 -22.59 3.59
C ILE A 126 25.64 -23.51 2.91
N GLU A 127 26.14 -24.38 2.04
CA GLU A 127 25.36 -25.46 1.45
C GLU A 127 25.37 -26.65 2.38
N VAL A 128 24.20 -27.14 2.75
CA VAL A 128 24.05 -28.24 3.69
C VAL A 128 23.68 -29.50 2.90
N ASP A 129 24.42 -30.59 3.16
CA ASP A 129 24.19 -31.90 2.53
C ASP A 129 22.99 -32.60 3.17
N GLU A 130 21.79 -32.13 2.79
CA GLU A 130 20.53 -32.78 3.07
C GLU A 130 19.60 -32.71 1.85
N ARG A 131 18.72 -33.69 1.68
CA ARG A 131 17.77 -33.67 0.56
C ARG A 131 16.53 -34.51 0.86
N LEU A 132 15.37 -33.92 0.60
CA LEU A 132 14.07 -34.58 0.62
C LEU A 132 13.44 -34.54 -0.77
N SER A 133 12.67 -35.56 -1.13
CA SER A 133 11.78 -35.51 -2.30
C SER A 133 10.51 -34.71 -1.99
N ALA A 134 9.72 -34.37 -3.01
CA ALA A 134 8.43 -33.70 -2.83
C ALA A 134 7.42 -34.54 -2.03
N GLN A 135 7.63 -35.86 -1.96
CA GLN A 135 6.85 -36.85 -1.23
C GLN A 135 7.42 -37.15 0.18
N GLY A 136 8.54 -36.51 0.55
CA GLY A 136 9.15 -36.65 1.88
C GLY A 136 10.15 -37.80 2.01
N GLU A 137 10.55 -38.42 0.90
CA GLU A 137 11.60 -39.44 0.92
C GLU A 137 12.96 -38.79 1.19
N VAL A 138 13.73 -39.33 2.14
CA VAL A 138 15.08 -38.87 2.45
C VAL A 138 16.04 -39.34 1.37
N LEU A 139 16.47 -38.41 0.52
CA LEU A 139 17.46 -38.65 -0.55
C LEU A 139 18.89 -38.44 -0.04
N ALA A 140 19.08 -37.50 0.89
CA ALA A 140 20.31 -37.30 1.65
C ALA A 140 19.97 -36.96 3.10
N SER A 141 20.53 -37.71 4.04
CA SER A 141 20.27 -37.55 5.48
C SER A 141 21.05 -36.37 6.04
N PHE A 142 20.43 -35.57 6.91
CA PHE A 142 21.12 -34.51 7.64
C PHE A 142 22.14 -35.11 8.65
N ARG A 143 23.43 -34.95 8.38
CA ARG A 143 24.54 -35.49 9.20
C ARG A 143 25.61 -34.44 9.49
N PRO A 144 25.33 -33.45 10.34
CA PRO A 144 26.14 -32.23 10.46
C PRO A 144 27.59 -32.48 10.94
N MET A 145 27.84 -33.57 11.67
CA MET A 145 29.18 -33.95 12.15
C MET A 145 30.04 -34.61 11.07
N GLU A 146 29.42 -35.32 10.12
CA GLU A 146 30.14 -36.02 9.04
C GLU A 146 30.45 -35.07 7.88
N THR A 147 29.66 -34.00 7.73
CA THR A 147 29.70 -33.09 6.58
C THR A 147 30.56 -31.84 6.80
N GLY A 148 31.03 -31.58 8.03
CA GLY A 148 31.78 -30.37 8.37
C GLY A 148 30.92 -29.14 8.69
N LEU A 149 29.59 -29.30 8.76
CA LEU A 149 28.66 -28.19 8.98
C LEU A 149 28.92 -27.46 10.30
N VAL A 150 29.33 -28.21 11.34
CA VAL A 150 29.60 -27.64 12.67
C VAL A 150 30.76 -26.66 12.61
N GLU A 151 31.86 -27.05 11.96
CA GLU A 151 33.04 -26.22 11.77
C GLU A 151 32.69 -24.98 10.94
N GLU A 152 31.93 -25.13 9.84
CA GLU A 152 31.54 -23.99 9.01
C GLU A 152 30.65 -22.98 9.76
N LEU A 153 29.73 -23.46 10.61
CA LEU A 153 28.90 -22.62 11.47
C LEU A 153 29.73 -21.92 12.55
N GLN A 154 30.68 -22.62 13.17
CA GLN A 154 31.60 -22.04 14.14
C GLN A 154 32.48 -20.97 13.51
N ASP A 155 32.97 -21.19 12.29
CA ASP A 155 33.75 -20.21 11.53
C ASP A 155 32.93 -18.95 11.20
N ALA A 156 31.68 -19.11 10.75
CA ALA A 156 30.78 -17.99 10.51
C ALA A 156 30.49 -17.19 11.80
N TYR A 157 30.29 -17.90 12.91
CA TYR A 157 30.12 -17.27 14.22
C TYR A 157 31.38 -16.53 14.67
N ALA A 158 32.57 -17.13 14.51
CA ALA A 158 33.85 -16.51 14.83
C ALA A 158 34.11 -15.25 13.99
N ALA A 159 33.63 -15.21 12.74
CA ALA A 159 33.66 -14.03 11.88
C ALA A 159 32.70 -12.90 12.30
N GLY A 160 31.95 -13.08 13.39
CA GLY A 160 31.07 -12.06 13.96
C GLY A 160 29.63 -12.08 13.43
N ILE A 161 29.24 -13.11 12.66
CA ILE A 161 27.85 -13.28 12.21
C ILE A 161 27.03 -13.84 13.38
N ARG A 162 25.86 -13.25 13.66
CA ARG A 162 24.99 -13.63 14.78
C ARG A 162 23.57 -14.00 14.35
N SER A 163 23.21 -13.70 13.11
CA SER A 163 21.93 -14.05 12.52
C SER A 163 22.07 -15.15 11.48
N CYS A 164 21.15 -16.11 11.48
CA CYS A 164 21.14 -17.28 10.60
C CYS A 164 19.73 -17.50 10.02
N ALA A 165 19.63 -17.54 8.69
CA ALA A 165 18.45 -17.95 7.94
C ALA A 165 18.65 -19.39 7.43
N ILE A 166 17.66 -20.26 7.65
CA ILE A 166 17.74 -21.68 7.28
C ILE A 166 16.61 -22.00 6.30
N VAL A 167 16.96 -22.41 5.08
CA VAL A 167 16.02 -22.61 3.98
C VAL A 167 16.32 -23.91 3.25
N PHE A 168 15.62 -24.99 3.59
CA PHE A 168 15.80 -26.28 2.92
C PHE A 168 14.70 -26.56 1.90
N LEU A 169 15.03 -27.29 0.84
CA LEU A 169 14.04 -27.71 -0.15
C LEU A 169 12.99 -28.59 0.50
N HIS A 170 11.71 -28.31 0.24
CA HIS A 170 10.55 -28.96 0.87
C HIS A 170 10.45 -28.83 2.41
N GLY A 171 11.26 -27.96 3.03
CA GLY A 171 11.18 -27.67 4.48
C GLY A 171 9.81 -27.18 4.95
N TYR A 172 9.04 -26.52 4.06
CA TYR A 172 7.66 -26.08 4.32
C TYR A 172 6.69 -27.24 4.66
N ARG A 173 6.98 -28.46 4.19
CA ARG A 173 6.15 -29.65 4.42
C ARG A 173 6.85 -30.66 5.35
N TYR A 174 8.18 -30.76 5.27
CA TYR A 174 8.99 -31.69 6.03
C TYR A 174 10.10 -30.96 6.83
N PRO A 175 9.72 -30.33 7.95
CA PRO A 175 10.58 -29.37 8.66
C PRO A 175 11.70 -29.96 9.52
N ASP A 176 11.81 -31.29 9.64
CA ASP A 176 12.70 -31.94 10.61
C ASP A 176 14.18 -31.55 10.45
N HIS A 177 14.70 -31.51 9.22
CA HIS A 177 16.09 -31.10 8.98
C HIS A 177 16.32 -29.62 9.33
N GLU A 178 15.38 -28.73 9.03
CA GLU A 178 15.50 -27.31 9.39
C GLU A 178 15.52 -27.12 10.91
N ARG A 179 14.66 -27.87 11.65
CA ARG A 179 14.66 -27.84 13.12
C ARG A 179 16.00 -28.27 13.70
N GLN A 180 16.57 -29.37 13.20
CA GLN A 180 17.87 -29.87 13.66
C GLN A 180 19.00 -28.87 13.36
N ALA A 181 19.00 -28.25 12.18
CA ALA A 181 19.96 -27.20 11.83
C ALA A 181 19.81 -25.96 12.72
N ALA A 182 18.57 -25.57 13.05
CA ALA A 182 18.28 -24.45 13.92
C ALA A 182 18.80 -24.67 15.35
N ASP A 183 18.56 -25.86 15.90
CA ASP A 183 19.04 -26.23 17.23
C ASP A 183 20.57 -26.23 17.28
N LEU A 184 21.23 -26.74 16.24
CA LEU A 184 22.70 -26.68 16.12
C LEU A 184 23.21 -25.23 16.07
N ALA A 185 22.60 -24.36 15.27
CA ALA A 185 22.98 -22.95 15.20
C ALA A 185 22.80 -22.24 16.57
N ARG A 186 21.70 -22.50 17.27
CA ARG A 186 21.46 -21.97 18.63
C ARG A 186 22.50 -22.47 19.63
N GLN A 187 22.86 -23.76 19.58
CA GLN A 187 23.89 -24.35 20.45
C GLN A 187 25.27 -23.72 20.23
N ILE A 188 25.61 -23.33 18.99
CA ILE A 188 26.87 -22.63 18.68
C ILE A 188 26.85 -21.19 19.22
N GLY A 189 25.66 -20.58 19.37
CA GLY A 189 25.47 -19.29 20.00
C GLY A 189 24.90 -18.20 19.10
N PHE A 190 24.40 -18.54 17.91
CA PHE A 190 23.65 -17.60 17.07
C PHE A 190 22.44 -17.06 17.85
N THR A 191 22.31 -15.73 17.94
CA THR A 191 21.28 -15.08 18.76
C THR A 191 19.97 -14.90 18.00
N GLN A 192 20.02 -14.94 16.67
CA GLN A 192 18.85 -14.94 15.79
C GLN A 192 18.95 -16.14 14.85
N VAL A 193 17.92 -16.98 14.85
CA VAL A 193 17.79 -18.11 13.93
C VAL A 193 16.37 -18.12 13.39
N SER A 194 16.22 -17.87 12.09
CA SER A 194 14.93 -17.89 11.38
C SER A 194 14.88 -19.11 10.47
N THR A 195 13.90 -19.99 10.68
CA THR A 195 13.69 -21.17 9.84
C THR A 195 12.56 -20.93 8.85
N SER A 196 12.71 -21.47 7.64
CA SER A 196 11.79 -21.14 6.56
C SER A 196 10.39 -21.71 6.77
N HIS A 197 10.26 -22.86 7.44
CA HIS A 197 8.97 -23.45 7.81
C HIS A 197 8.23 -22.69 8.93
N GLU A 198 8.92 -21.94 9.81
CA GLU A 198 8.26 -21.10 10.82
C GLU A 198 7.91 -19.72 10.25
N VAL A 199 8.78 -19.17 9.40
CA VAL A 199 8.63 -17.82 8.83
C VAL A 199 7.58 -17.78 7.71
N SER A 200 7.61 -18.74 6.78
CA SER A 200 6.72 -18.78 5.61
C SER A 200 6.46 -20.25 5.22
N PRO A 201 5.48 -20.92 5.85
CA PRO A 201 5.20 -22.37 5.71
C PRO A 201 4.53 -22.75 4.37
N LEU A 202 4.84 -22.03 3.30
CA LEU A 202 4.26 -22.20 1.98
C LEU A 202 5.31 -22.70 0.97
N MET A 203 4.81 -23.15 -0.19
CA MET A 203 5.64 -23.63 -1.28
C MET A 203 6.50 -22.49 -1.88
N LYS A 204 7.31 -22.78 -2.92
CA LYS A 204 8.26 -21.88 -3.60
C LYS A 204 9.52 -21.53 -2.78
N LEU A 205 10.67 -22.06 -3.20
CA LEU A 205 11.95 -21.89 -2.50
C LEU A 205 12.42 -20.42 -2.44
N VAL A 206 12.29 -19.69 -3.55
CA VAL A 206 12.83 -18.31 -3.67
C VAL A 206 12.09 -17.35 -2.75
N SER A 207 10.76 -17.23 -2.90
CA SER A 207 9.98 -16.28 -2.09
C SER A 207 9.95 -16.67 -0.60
N ARG A 208 9.87 -17.97 -0.27
CA ARG A 208 10.03 -18.46 1.10
C ARG A 208 11.41 -18.11 1.66
N GLY A 209 12.46 -18.34 0.87
CA GLY A 209 13.83 -18.10 1.30
C GLY A 209 14.16 -16.63 1.51
N ASP A 210 13.76 -15.76 0.59
CA ASP A 210 13.93 -14.31 0.75
C ASP A 210 13.20 -13.78 1.99
N THR A 211 11.99 -14.26 2.26
CA THR A 211 11.23 -13.90 3.48
C THR A 211 11.97 -14.30 4.76
N THR A 212 12.56 -15.50 4.74
CA THR A 212 13.32 -16.05 5.88
C THR A 212 14.60 -15.25 6.13
N VAL A 213 15.28 -14.84 5.06
CA VAL A 213 16.45 -13.96 5.12
C VAL A 213 16.07 -12.58 5.64
N VAL A 214 14.97 -11.98 5.16
CA VAL A 214 14.51 -10.67 5.65
C VAL A 214 14.21 -10.73 7.14
N ASP A 215 13.52 -11.78 7.60
CA ASP A 215 13.24 -11.95 9.02
C ASP A 215 14.53 -12.04 9.85
N ALA A 216 15.48 -12.88 9.45
CA ALA A 216 16.78 -13.01 10.10
C ALA A 216 17.56 -11.68 10.11
N TYR A 217 17.50 -10.92 9.03
CA TYR A 217 18.20 -9.65 8.85
C TYR A 217 17.64 -8.51 9.71
N LEU A 218 16.30 -8.45 9.87
CA LEU A 218 15.61 -7.32 10.51
C LEU A 218 15.22 -7.57 11.98
N SER A 219 14.89 -8.82 12.35
CA SER A 219 14.44 -9.16 13.71
C SER A 219 15.40 -8.70 14.82
N PRO A 220 16.74 -8.80 14.69
CA PRO A 220 17.66 -8.30 15.72
C PRO A 220 17.56 -6.79 15.96
N ILE A 221 17.34 -6.00 14.91
CA ILE A 221 17.21 -4.54 15.00
C ILE A 221 15.93 -4.17 15.71
N LEU A 222 14.83 -4.83 15.32
CA LEU A 222 13.54 -4.63 15.96
C LEU A 222 13.61 -4.99 17.43
N ARG A 223 14.19 -6.14 17.78
CA ARG A 223 14.34 -6.56 19.19
C ARG A 223 15.09 -5.51 20.01
N ARG A 224 16.23 -4.99 19.51
CA ARG A 224 16.98 -3.91 20.19
C ARG A 224 16.15 -2.65 20.39
N TYR A 225 15.29 -2.29 19.44
CA TYR A 225 14.40 -1.13 19.55
C TYR A 225 13.28 -1.39 20.56
N VAL A 226 12.63 -2.55 20.47
CA VAL A 226 11.58 -2.99 21.39
C VAL A 226 12.10 -3.02 22.83
N ASP A 227 13.26 -3.64 23.06
CA ASP A 227 13.87 -3.76 24.39
C ASP A 227 14.21 -2.39 25.00
N ARG A 228 14.63 -1.42 24.17
CA ARG A 228 14.86 -0.04 24.61
C ARG A 228 13.57 0.63 25.06
N VAL A 229 12.51 0.55 24.25
CA VAL A 229 11.19 1.13 24.58
C VAL A 229 10.61 0.46 25.82
N ALA A 230 10.68 -0.87 25.91
CA ALA A 230 10.25 -1.63 27.07
C ALA A 230 11.01 -1.22 28.34
N GLY A 231 12.34 -1.05 28.24
CA GLY A 231 13.19 -0.59 29.34
C GLY A 231 12.82 0.81 29.86
N GLU A 232 12.60 1.78 28.97
CA GLU A 232 12.15 3.14 29.33
C GLU A 232 10.76 3.16 29.99
N LEU A 233 9.88 2.25 29.57
CA LEU A 233 8.53 2.09 30.14
C LEU A 233 8.50 1.23 31.41
N GLY A 234 9.65 0.71 31.86
CA GLY A 234 9.72 -0.16 33.05
C GLY A 234 9.07 -1.54 32.85
N VAL A 235 8.86 -1.96 31.61
CA VAL A 235 8.33 -3.29 31.26
C VAL A 235 9.47 -4.31 31.46
N SER A 236 9.26 -5.28 32.35
CA SER A 236 10.25 -6.30 32.72
C SER A 236 9.73 -7.69 32.41
N ALA A 237 10.57 -8.54 31.81
CA ALA A 237 10.26 -9.94 31.54
C ALA A 237 10.01 -10.78 32.81
N ASP A 238 10.42 -10.27 33.99
CA ASP A 238 10.18 -10.92 35.27
C ASP A 238 8.77 -10.58 35.79
N SER A 239 7.82 -11.48 35.53
CA SER A 239 6.42 -11.41 35.96
C SER A 239 6.21 -11.63 37.47
N SER A 240 7.28 -11.82 38.25
CA SER A 240 7.23 -12.05 39.70
C SER A 240 7.02 -10.77 40.54
N ARG A 241 7.05 -9.58 39.94
CA ARG A 241 6.73 -8.32 40.63
C ARG A 241 5.24 -8.05 40.59
N GLU A 242 4.60 -7.87 41.75
CA GLU A 242 3.17 -7.53 41.93
C GLU A 242 2.76 -6.13 41.37
N THR A 243 3.64 -5.43 40.65
CA THR A 243 3.37 -4.11 40.06
C THR A 243 2.74 -4.23 38.67
N LEU A 244 1.66 -3.47 38.44
CA LEU A 244 1.05 -3.31 37.11
C LEU A 244 2.10 -2.83 36.10
N GLN A 245 2.27 -3.58 35.01
CA GLN A 245 3.15 -3.22 33.90
C GLN A 245 2.33 -2.76 32.68
N PRO A 246 2.81 -1.77 31.91
CA PRO A 246 2.18 -1.35 30.68
C PRO A 246 2.15 -2.49 29.66
N LYS A 247 1.03 -2.70 28.97
CA LYS A 247 0.99 -3.57 27.80
C LYS A 247 1.66 -2.87 26.61
N LEU A 248 2.60 -3.51 25.93
CA LEU A 248 3.29 -2.95 24.77
C LEU A 248 2.99 -3.77 23.52
N PHE A 249 2.24 -3.18 22.58
CA PHE A 249 1.87 -3.81 21.32
C PHE A 249 2.47 -3.08 20.12
N PHE A 250 2.80 -3.84 19.09
CA PHE A 250 3.28 -3.33 17.82
C PHE A 250 2.32 -3.66 16.69
N MET A 251 2.11 -2.70 15.79
CA MET A 251 1.37 -2.87 14.56
C MET A 251 2.16 -3.77 13.60
N GLN A 252 1.46 -4.74 13.01
CA GLN A 252 1.98 -5.62 11.98
C GLN A 252 1.53 -5.18 10.60
N SER A 253 2.25 -5.61 9.57
CA SER A 253 1.94 -5.34 8.15
C SER A 253 0.56 -5.83 7.73
N ASN A 254 -0.03 -6.80 8.42
CA ASN A 254 -1.35 -7.37 8.15
C ASN A 254 -2.53 -6.52 8.72
N GLY A 255 -2.22 -5.43 9.44
CA GLY A 255 -3.18 -4.54 10.11
C GLY A 255 -3.57 -4.93 11.54
N GLY A 256 -3.02 -6.02 12.07
CA GLY A 256 -3.22 -6.47 13.44
C GLY A 256 -2.12 -5.98 14.38
N LEU A 257 -2.42 -5.98 15.68
CA LEU A 257 -1.43 -5.79 16.74
C LEU A 257 -0.86 -7.13 17.19
N THR A 258 0.40 -7.12 17.62
CA THR A 258 1.03 -8.24 18.35
C THR A 258 1.84 -7.73 19.54
N ASP A 259 2.02 -8.56 20.55
CA ASP A 259 2.89 -8.24 21.68
C ASP A 259 4.34 -7.98 21.23
N ALA A 260 5.00 -7.04 21.91
CA ALA A 260 6.39 -6.69 21.72
C ALA A 260 7.35 -7.90 21.65
N ALA A 261 7.12 -8.93 22.45
CA ALA A 261 7.96 -10.13 22.48
C ALA A 261 7.84 -10.96 21.18
N LEU A 262 6.70 -10.92 20.50
CA LEU A 262 6.40 -11.70 19.30
C LEU A 262 6.59 -10.92 18.00
N PHE A 263 6.95 -9.64 18.06
CA PHE A 263 7.13 -8.80 16.88
C PHE A 263 8.37 -9.21 16.08
N GLN A 264 8.15 -9.62 14.83
CA GLN A 264 9.17 -10.17 13.93
C GLN A 264 9.49 -9.25 12.74
N GLY A 265 10.68 -9.43 12.17
CA GLY A 265 11.19 -8.68 11.02
C GLY A 265 10.24 -8.68 9.84
N LYS A 266 9.77 -9.86 9.44
CA LYS A 266 8.87 -10.03 8.28
C LYS A 266 7.52 -9.31 8.42
N ASP A 267 7.03 -9.14 9.65
CA ASP A 267 5.70 -8.59 9.94
C ASP A 267 5.73 -7.08 10.24
N SER A 268 6.90 -6.44 10.15
CA SER A 268 7.09 -5.04 10.55
C SER A 268 7.11 -4.05 9.38
N ILE A 269 7.31 -4.57 8.16
CA ILE A 269 7.52 -3.79 6.94
C ILE A 269 6.20 -3.13 6.54
N LEU A 270 6.20 -1.80 6.37
CA LEU A 270 4.97 -1.02 6.10
C LEU A 270 3.90 -1.10 7.21
N SER A 271 4.29 -1.35 8.47
CA SER A 271 3.35 -1.37 9.61
C SER A 271 2.69 -0.02 9.92
N GLY A 272 3.39 1.11 9.71
CA GLY A 272 2.82 2.46 9.92
C GLY A 272 1.61 2.74 9.01
N PRO A 273 1.77 2.67 7.68
CA PRO A 273 0.65 2.80 6.73
C PRO A 273 -0.49 1.81 6.98
N ALA A 274 -0.18 0.61 7.49
CA ALA A 274 -1.20 -0.35 7.90
C ALA A 274 -2.12 0.21 9.01
N GLY A 275 -1.55 0.93 9.98
CA GLY A 275 -2.32 1.70 10.96
C GLY A 275 -3.27 2.71 10.34
N GLY A 276 -2.83 3.43 9.30
CA GLY A 276 -3.64 4.39 8.55
C GLY A 276 -4.88 3.76 7.93
N ILE A 277 -4.71 2.59 7.29
CA ILE A 277 -5.82 1.84 6.68
C ILE A 277 -6.80 1.34 7.74
N VAL A 278 -6.31 0.81 8.87
CA VAL A 278 -7.19 0.42 9.99
C VAL A 278 -8.01 1.62 10.48
N GLY A 279 -7.36 2.78 10.64
CA GLY A 279 -8.01 4.03 11.01
C GLY A 279 -9.09 4.43 10.00
N ALA A 280 -8.75 4.46 8.72
CA ALA A 280 -9.66 4.78 7.62
C ALA A 280 -10.89 3.85 7.61
N VAL A 281 -10.67 2.53 7.71
CA VAL A 281 -11.76 1.54 7.70
C VAL A 281 -12.64 1.68 8.93
N LYS A 282 -12.07 1.66 10.14
CA LYS A 282 -12.85 1.68 11.39
C LYS A 282 -13.66 2.97 11.50
N THR A 283 -13.10 4.11 11.14
CA THR A 283 -13.80 5.42 11.19
C THR A 283 -14.86 5.55 10.10
N SER A 284 -14.58 5.10 8.88
CA SER A 284 -15.55 5.11 7.79
C SER A 284 -16.75 4.21 8.07
N GLN A 285 -16.53 3.00 8.61
CA GLN A 285 -17.60 2.09 9.00
C GLN A 285 -18.52 2.69 10.08
N GLN A 286 -17.96 3.45 11.02
CA GLN A 286 -18.74 4.15 12.04
C GLN A 286 -19.62 5.25 11.44
N ALA A 287 -19.08 5.97 10.47
CA ALA A 287 -19.83 6.96 9.69
C ALA A 287 -20.83 6.33 8.69
N GLY A 288 -20.92 4.99 8.63
CA GLY A 288 -21.86 4.26 7.79
C GLY A 288 -21.35 3.94 6.37
N PHE A 289 -20.07 4.14 6.09
CA PHE A 289 -19.45 3.82 4.80
C PHE A 289 -18.81 2.42 4.83
N ALA A 290 -19.36 1.50 4.04
CA ALA A 290 -18.88 0.11 3.98
C ALA A 290 -17.86 -0.16 2.85
N LYS A 291 -17.84 0.72 1.84
CA LYS A 291 -16.98 0.65 0.65
C LYS A 291 -16.15 1.92 0.55
N ILE A 292 -14.83 1.82 0.71
CA ILE A 292 -13.95 2.99 0.68
C ILE A 292 -12.70 2.79 -0.19
N ILE A 293 -12.23 3.90 -0.72
CA ILE A 293 -10.85 4.06 -1.19
C ILE A 293 -10.13 4.90 -0.13
N GLY A 294 -9.14 4.32 0.53
CA GLY A 294 -8.26 5.06 1.44
C GLY A 294 -7.19 5.82 0.66
N PHE A 295 -6.97 7.08 1.01
CA PHE A 295 -6.00 7.98 0.41
C PHE A 295 -5.24 8.73 1.52
N ASP A 296 -4.03 8.26 1.83
CA ASP A 296 -3.11 8.89 2.78
C ASP A 296 -2.09 9.73 2.00
N MET A 297 -2.13 11.04 2.11
CA MET A 297 -1.12 11.89 1.48
C MET A 297 -0.29 12.64 2.51
N GLY A 298 1.01 12.33 2.51
CA GLY A 298 2.02 12.99 3.32
C GLY A 298 2.90 13.96 2.53
N GLY A 299 4.07 14.26 3.11
CA GLY A 299 5.07 15.13 2.48
C GLY A 299 5.86 14.46 1.35
N THR A 300 6.06 13.15 1.37
CA THR A 300 6.96 12.47 0.40
C THR A 300 6.22 11.58 -0.58
N SER A 301 5.15 10.95 -0.14
CA SER A 301 4.43 9.90 -0.83
C SER A 301 2.95 9.94 -0.53
N THR A 302 2.19 9.17 -1.30
CA THR A 302 0.79 8.88 -1.05
C THR A 302 0.60 7.37 -0.94
N ASP A 303 -0.09 6.89 0.08
CA ASP A 303 -0.49 5.49 0.21
C ASP A 303 -1.98 5.35 -0.11
N VAL A 304 -2.31 4.44 -1.04
CA VAL A 304 -3.69 4.15 -1.44
C VAL A 304 -4.06 2.71 -1.16
N SER A 305 -5.31 2.53 -0.73
CA SER A 305 -5.87 1.23 -0.32
C SER A 305 -7.33 1.10 -0.73
N HIS A 306 -7.79 -0.13 -0.94
CA HIS A 306 -9.18 -0.46 -1.21
C HIS A 306 -9.77 -1.28 -0.06
N PHE A 307 -11.01 -1.00 0.31
CA PHE A 307 -11.76 -1.78 1.29
C PHE A 307 -13.22 -1.94 0.88
N SER A 308 -13.69 -3.20 0.89
CA SER A 308 -15.09 -3.55 0.66
C SER A 308 -15.46 -4.75 1.55
N GLY A 309 -15.82 -4.47 2.80
CA GLY A 309 -16.26 -5.48 3.78
C GLY A 309 -15.14 -6.23 4.50
N GLU A 310 -14.03 -6.53 3.83
CA GLU A 310 -12.82 -7.11 4.44
C GLU A 310 -11.55 -6.35 4.03
N TYR A 311 -10.50 -6.43 4.86
CA TYR A 311 -9.18 -5.90 4.52
C TYR A 311 -8.58 -6.70 3.37
N GLU A 312 -8.17 -6.00 2.31
CA GLU A 312 -7.42 -6.62 1.25
C GLU A 312 -5.97 -6.84 1.66
N ARG A 313 -5.46 -8.04 1.37
CA ARG A 313 -4.08 -8.42 1.67
C ARG A 313 -3.38 -8.98 0.45
N THR A 314 -2.11 -8.62 0.31
CA THR A 314 -1.20 -9.19 -0.67
C THR A 314 -0.24 -10.12 0.05
N PHE A 315 0.03 -11.28 -0.54
CA PHE A 315 0.86 -12.34 0.06
C PHE A 315 2.25 -12.43 -0.55
N GLU A 316 2.45 -11.91 -1.76
CA GLU A 316 3.77 -11.79 -2.39
C GLU A 316 3.97 -10.33 -2.79
N THR A 317 4.99 -9.67 -2.23
CA THR A 317 5.34 -8.28 -2.56
C THR A 317 6.85 -8.13 -2.72
N GLU A 318 7.27 -7.10 -3.45
CA GLU A 318 8.67 -6.71 -3.51
C GLU A 318 8.87 -5.36 -2.83
N VAL A 319 9.76 -5.31 -1.83
CA VAL A 319 10.12 -4.08 -1.11
C VAL A 319 11.63 -3.91 -1.17
N ALA A 320 12.09 -2.76 -1.67
CA ALA A 320 13.52 -2.46 -1.82
C ALA A 320 14.30 -3.53 -2.63
N GLY A 321 13.66 -4.11 -3.65
CA GLY A 321 14.25 -5.19 -4.47
C GLY A 321 14.29 -6.55 -3.78
N VAL A 322 13.65 -6.70 -2.61
CA VAL A 322 13.59 -7.95 -1.85
C VAL A 322 12.17 -8.51 -1.89
N ARG A 323 12.05 -9.78 -2.27
CA ARG A 323 10.77 -10.47 -2.38
C ARG A 323 10.34 -10.99 -1.01
N LEU A 324 9.08 -10.79 -0.69
CA LEU A 324 8.50 -11.12 0.61
C LEU A 324 7.20 -11.88 0.41
N ARG A 325 7.09 -13.03 1.10
CA ARG A 325 5.91 -13.87 1.18
C ARG A 325 5.33 -13.87 2.58
N ALA A 326 4.67 -12.77 2.94
CA ALA A 326 3.99 -12.57 4.22
C ALA A 326 2.68 -11.82 3.99
N PRO A 327 1.63 -12.07 4.80
CA PRO A 327 0.36 -11.35 4.66
C PRO A 327 0.55 -9.88 5.01
N MET A 328 0.36 -9.00 4.03
CA MET A 328 0.46 -7.56 4.21
C MET A 328 -0.80 -6.91 3.68
N MET A 329 -1.24 -5.82 4.30
CA MET A 329 -2.33 -5.04 3.73
C MET A 329 -1.95 -4.59 2.32
N SER A 330 -2.93 -4.59 1.42
CA SER A 330 -2.72 -4.23 0.03
C SER A 330 -2.59 -2.71 -0.09
N ILE A 331 -1.38 -2.21 0.18
CA ILE A 331 -1.02 -0.79 0.10
C ILE A 331 -0.27 -0.55 -1.20
N HIS A 332 -0.70 0.44 -1.97
CA HIS A 332 0.05 0.90 -3.12
C HIS A 332 0.57 2.30 -2.85
N THR A 333 1.90 2.42 -2.71
CA THR A 333 2.56 3.69 -2.49
C THR A 333 2.89 4.36 -3.82
N VAL A 334 2.55 5.64 -3.93
CA VAL A 334 2.86 6.51 -5.06
C VAL A 334 3.95 7.49 -4.63
N ALA A 335 4.97 7.66 -5.47
CA ALA A 335 5.99 8.70 -5.32
C ALA A 335 5.45 10.09 -5.71
N ALA A 336 4.33 10.47 -5.09
CA ALA A 336 3.67 11.75 -5.21
C ALA A 336 3.15 12.17 -3.84
N GLY A 337 3.86 13.07 -3.16
CA GLY A 337 3.43 13.79 -1.95
C GLY A 337 3.64 15.31 -2.08
N GLY A 338 3.42 16.06 -1.01
CA GLY A 338 3.58 17.53 -1.02
C GLY A 338 4.97 18.04 -1.44
N GLY A 339 6.02 17.27 -1.14
CA GLY A 339 7.42 17.56 -1.46
C GLY A 339 7.86 17.06 -2.83
N SER A 340 6.98 16.50 -3.66
CA SER A 340 7.34 16.05 -5.02
C SER A 340 7.80 17.23 -5.84
N ILE A 341 9.00 17.12 -6.43
CA ILE A 341 9.64 18.23 -7.15
C ILE A 341 8.91 18.50 -8.47
N CYS A 342 8.60 19.77 -8.72
CA CYS A 342 8.01 20.28 -9.95
C CYS A 342 9.10 20.88 -10.83
N GLN A 343 9.26 20.36 -12.05
CA GLN A 343 10.30 20.80 -12.98
C GLN A 343 9.82 20.83 -14.43
N PHE A 344 10.42 21.70 -15.24
CA PHE A 344 10.24 21.75 -16.69
C PHE A 344 11.54 21.27 -17.36
N ASP A 345 11.44 20.34 -18.32
CA ASP A 345 12.62 19.75 -18.97
C ASP A 345 13.00 20.39 -20.31
N GLY A 346 12.39 21.53 -20.64
CA GLY A 346 12.51 22.21 -21.93
C GLY A 346 11.37 21.90 -22.91
N ALA A 347 10.59 20.84 -22.68
CA ALA A 347 9.44 20.48 -23.51
C ALA A 347 8.18 20.13 -22.71
N ARG A 348 8.31 19.48 -21.56
CA ARG A 348 7.20 18.96 -20.76
C ARG A 348 7.36 19.28 -19.27
N TYR A 349 6.23 19.30 -18.58
CA TYR A 349 6.16 19.47 -17.14
C TYR A 349 6.33 18.10 -16.48
N ARG A 350 7.05 18.04 -15.37
CA ARG A 350 7.25 16.81 -14.59
C ARG A 350 7.04 17.06 -13.11
N VAL A 351 6.35 16.13 -12.45
CA VAL A 351 6.21 16.07 -10.99
C VAL A 351 6.76 14.75 -10.49
N GLY A 352 7.72 14.80 -9.56
CA GLY A 352 8.39 13.62 -9.04
C GLY A 352 9.21 12.86 -10.09
N PRO A 353 9.66 11.62 -9.81
CA PRO A 353 9.49 10.89 -8.55
C PRO A 353 10.39 11.42 -7.41
N ALA A 354 11.34 12.31 -7.72
CA ALA A 354 12.18 12.93 -6.70
C ALA A 354 11.35 13.80 -5.74
N SER A 355 11.69 13.73 -4.45
CA SER A 355 11.06 14.52 -3.39
C SER A 355 12.11 15.40 -2.70
N ALA A 356 11.72 16.61 -2.32
CA ALA A 356 12.53 17.51 -1.52
C ALA A 356 12.54 17.14 -0.02
N GLY A 357 11.68 16.20 0.41
CA GLY A 357 11.55 15.77 1.81
C GLY A 357 11.19 16.92 2.75
N ALA A 358 11.71 16.89 3.98
CA ALA A 358 11.63 18.00 4.95
C ALA A 358 12.91 18.87 5.00
N HIS A 359 14.00 18.39 4.38
CA HIS A 359 15.27 19.10 4.27
C HIS A 359 15.96 18.75 2.92
N PRO A 360 16.18 19.73 2.02
CA PRO A 360 15.84 21.15 2.17
C PRO A 360 14.32 21.40 2.19
N GLY A 361 13.50 20.45 1.75
CA GLY A 361 12.04 20.61 1.69
C GLY A 361 11.55 21.52 0.57
N PRO A 362 10.25 21.79 0.48
CA PRO A 362 9.67 22.78 -0.44
C PRO A 362 10.34 24.16 -0.37
N ALA A 363 10.27 24.93 -1.45
CA ALA A 363 10.84 26.27 -1.52
C ALA A 363 10.31 27.17 -0.38
N CYS A 364 9.01 27.06 -0.08
CA CYS A 364 8.35 27.79 1.01
C CYS A 364 8.88 27.48 2.42
N TYR A 365 9.68 26.42 2.62
CA TYR A 365 10.20 26.04 3.95
C TYR A 365 11.43 26.86 4.39
N ARG A 366 11.90 27.82 3.57
CA ARG A 366 13.01 28.74 3.89
C ARG A 366 14.38 28.07 4.05
N LYS A 367 14.61 26.95 3.37
CA LYS A 367 15.88 26.17 3.42
C LYS A 367 16.57 26.02 2.05
N GLY A 368 16.16 26.81 1.06
CA GLY A 368 16.74 26.77 -0.29
C GLY A 368 16.31 25.56 -1.13
N GLY A 369 15.11 25.05 -0.87
CA GLY A 369 14.52 23.94 -1.63
C GLY A 369 13.97 24.32 -3.01
N PRO A 370 13.71 23.33 -3.88
CA PRO A 370 13.08 23.52 -5.20
C PRO A 370 11.56 23.74 -5.08
N LEU A 371 10.91 24.13 -6.18
CA LEU A 371 9.44 24.11 -6.30
C LEU A 371 8.88 22.69 -6.14
N THR A 372 7.84 22.54 -5.32
CA THR A 372 7.12 21.28 -5.12
C THR A 372 5.59 21.43 -5.21
N VAL A 373 4.86 20.32 -5.04
CA VAL A 373 3.39 20.31 -4.96
C VAL A 373 2.84 21.21 -3.84
N THR A 374 3.50 21.24 -2.67
CA THR A 374 3.17 22.18 -1.58
C THR A 374 3.34 23.64 -2.03
N ASP A 375 4.40 23.96 -2.78
CA ASP A 375 4.57 25.31 -3.33
C ASP A 375 3.48 25.64 -4.36
N CYS A 376 2.99 24.66 -5.14
CA CYS A 376 1.82 24.86 -6.01
C CYS A 376 0.60 25.27 -5.18
N ASN A 377 0.31 24.57 -4.08
CA ASN A 377 -0.82 24.91 -3.21
C ASN A 377 -0.67 26.28 -2.53
N VAL A 378 0.56 26.68 -2.18
CA VAL A 378 0.84 28.05 -1.68
C VAL A 378 0.61 29.10 -2.77
N MET A 379 1.11 28.86 -3.99
CA MET A 379 0.93 29.75 -5.14
C MET A 379 -0.55 29.94 -5.50
N LEU A 380 -1.34 28.87 -5.46
CA LEU A 380 -2.76 28.86 -5.78
C LEU A 380 -3.66 29.35 -4.65
N GLY A 381 -3.09 29.72 -3.50
CA GLY A 381 -3.87 30.15 -2.32
C GLY A 381 -4.67 29.04 -1.65
N LYS A 382 -4.40 27.76 -1.95
CA LYS A 382 -4.98 26.60 -1.28
C LYS A 382 -4.37 26.36 0.10
N ILE A 383 -3.10 26.73 0.29
CA ILE A 383 -2.43 26.82 1.60
C ILE A 383 -2.16 28.29 1.90
N GLN A 384 -2.54 28.74 3.09
CA GLN A 384 -2.38 30.12 3.53
C GLN A 384 -1.31 30.21 4.63
N PRO A 385 -0.14 30.84 4.39
CA PRO A 385 0.97 30.88 5.36
C PRO A 385 0.59 31.37 6.75
N GLN A 386 -0.35 32.32 6.85
CA GLN A 386 -0.81 32.87 8.13
C GLN A 386 -1.61 31.88 9.00
N PHE A 387 -2.13 30.81 8.39
CA PHE A 387 -2.91 29.76 9.06
C PHE A 387 -2.13 28.44 9.14
N PHE A 388 -0.85 28.45 8.72
CA PHE A 388 0.03 27.30 8.79
C PHE A 388 0.97 27.44 10.01
N PRO A 389 1.35 26.34 10.70
CA PRO A 389 2.26 26.41 11.84
C PRO A 389 3.56 27.16 11.53
N ALA A 390 3.90 28.14 12.37
CA ALA A 390 5.12 28.93 12.26
C ALA A 390 6.32 28.16 12.83
N VAL A 391 6.80 27.16 12.09
CA VAL A 391 7.88 26.24 12.50
C VAL A 391 9.10 26.29 11.57
N PHE A 392 9.19 27.31 10.71
CA PHE A 392 10.23 27.44 9.69
C PHE A 392 11.26 28.52 10.01
N GLY A 393 12.29 28.62 9.17
CA GLY A 393 13.40 29.56 9.35
C GLY A 393 14.44 29.10 10.37
N PRO A 394 15.52 29.88 10.57
CA PRO A 394 16.67 29.49 11.39
C PRO A 394 16.33 29.20 12.86
N ASN A 395 15.32 29.89 13.40
CA ASN A 395 14.88 29.75 14.79
C ASN A 395 13.63 28.86 14.95
N GLY A 396 13.03 28.39 13.84
CA GLY A 396 11.84 27.53 13.86
C GLY A 396 10.56 28.23 14.34
N ASP A 397 10.40 29.51 14.01
CA ASP A 397 9.32 30.40 14.49
C ASP A 397 8.68 31.24 13.37
N LEU A 398 9.04 31.00 12.10
CA LEU A 398 8.53 31.74 10.95
C LEU A 398 7.47 30.95 10.17
N PRO A 399 6.50 31.63 9.52
CA PRO A 399 5.55 31.00 8.61
C PRO A 399 6.21 30.61 7.28
N LEU A 400 5.46 29.88 6.44
CA LEU A 400 5.84 29.59 5.06
C LEU A 400 6.20 30.87 4.27
N ASP A 401 7.14 30.76 3.33
CA ASP A 401 7.56 31.87 2.48
C ASP A 401 6.82 31.89 1.12
N ALA A 402 5.68 32.59 1.08
CA ALA A 402 4.93 32.75 -0.17
C ALA A 402 5.61 33.68 -1.19
N GLU A 403 6.52 34.55 -0.76
CA GLU A 403 7.22 35.46 -1.69
C GLU A 403 8.24 34.68 -2.53
N VAL A 404 9.02 33.79 -1.90
CA VAL A 404 9.95 32.91 -2.61
C VAL A 404 9.21 32.04 -3.63
N VAL A 405 8.04 31.50 -3.28
CA VAL A 405 7.20 30.72 -4.20
C VAL A 405 6.77 31.54 -5.41
N ARG A 406 6.23 32.75 -5.19
CA ARG A 406 5.82 33.65 -6.28
C ARG A 406 6.98 33.99 -7.21
N GLN A 407 8.16 34.29 -6.65
CA GLN A 407 9.36 34.59 -7.45
C GLN A 407 9.80 33.40 -8.31
N GLN A 408 9.81 32.19 -7.74
CA GLN A 408 10.24 31.00 -8.47
C GLN A 408 9.24 30.61 -9.58
N PHE A 409 7.92 30.66 -9.33
CA PHE A 409 6.94 30.41 -10.39
C PHE A 409 6.93 31.50 -11.47
N ALA A 410 7.19 32.76 -11.12
CA ALA A 410 7.33 33.83 -12.11
C ALA A 410 8.54 33.60 -13.03
N ALA A 411 9.67 33.16 -12.46
CA ALA A 411 10.86 32.79 -13.21
C ALA A 411 10.59 31.59 -14.14
N LEU A 412 9.92 30.55 -13.62
CA LEU A 412 9.59 29.35 -14.38
C LEU A 412 8.61 29.63 -15.52
N ALA A 413 7.58 30.45 -15.29
CA ALA A 413 6.66 30.87 -16.34
C ALA A 413 7.39 31.63 -17.47
N ALA A 414 8.34 32.51 -17.12
CA ALA A 414 9.16 33.21 -18.10
C ALA A 414 10.06 32.26 -18.91
N GLU A 415 10.65 31.24 -18.26
CA GLU A 415 11.45 30.20 -18.92
C GLU A 415 10.62 29.38 -19.92
N ILE A 416 9.43 28.95 -19.51
CA ILE A 416 8.51 28.18 -20.36
C ILE A 416 8.11 29.03 -21.58
N SER A 417 7.73 30.29 -21.35
CA SER A 417 7.37 31.21 -22.43
C SER A 417 8.51 31.42 -23.43
N ALA A 418 9.74 31.57 -22.93
CA ALA A 418 10.92 31.69 -23.80
C ALA A 418 11.21 30.41 -24.61
N SER A 419 10.90 29.24 -24.08
CA SER A 419 11.24 27.94 -24.67
C SER A 419 10.19 27.43 -25.66
N THR A 420 8.90 27.65 -25.37
CA THR A 420 7.78 27.06 -26.11
C THR A 420 6.85 28.09 -26.76
N GLY A 421 6.96 29.36 -26.37
CA GLY A 421 5.99 30.41 -26.74
C GLY A 421 4.69 30.36 -25.92
N ASP A 422 4.59 29.46 -24.94
CA ASP A 422 3.43 29.37 -24.03
C ASP A 422 3.45 30.52 -23.01
N ALA A 423 2.42 31.38 -23.04
CA ALA A 423 2.34 32.59 -22.21
C ALA A 423 1.48 32.43 -20.95
N ARG A 424 1.32 31.20 -20.43
CA ARG A 424 0.60 30.93 -19.19
C ARG A 424 1.15 31.74 -18.01
N LEU A 425 0.24 32.21 -17.16
CA LEU A 425 0.55 32.91 -15.92
C LEU A 425 1.17 31.96 -14.87
N PRO A 426 1.92 32.48 -13.88
CA PRO A 426 2.51 31.67 -12.81
C PRO A 426 1.49 30.76 -12.08
N GLU A 427 0.26 31.22 -11.86
CA GLU A 427 -0.84 30.45 -11.28
C GLU A 427 -1.28 29.30 -12.20
N GLN A 428 -1.33 29.53 -13.51
CA GLN A 428 -1.66 28.51 -14.50
C GLN A 428 -0.56 27.44 -14.60
N VAL A 429 0.71 27.85 -14.46
CA VAL A 429 1.85 26.93 -14.38
C VAL A 429 1.73 26.05 -13.12
N ALA A 430 1.45 26.64 -11.96
CA ALA A 430 1.24 25.91 -10.71
C ALA A 430 0.04 24.95 -10.78
N GLU A 431 -1.10 25.38 -11.36
CA GLU A 431 -2.26 24.52 -11.58
C GLU A 431 -1.94 23.35 -12.54
N GLY A 432 -1.14 23.58 -13.58
CA GLY A 432 -0.69 22.53 -14.50
C GLY A 432 0.14 21.44 -13.82
N PHE A 433 1.09 21.81 -12.95
CA PHE A 433 1.81 20.83 -12.13
C PHE A 433 0.88 20.09 -11.17
N LEU A 434 -0.08 20.79 -10.56
CA LEU A 434 -1.05 20.16 -9.68
C LEU A 434 -1.93 19.14 -10.41
N ALA A 435 -2.36 19.44 -11.63
CA ALA A 435 -3.11 18.52 -12.47
C ALA A 435 -2.33 17.23 -12.77
N ILE A 436 -1.02 17.34 -13.06
CA ILE A 436 -0.14 16.18 -13.26
C ILE A 436 -0.02 15.35 -11.97
N ALA A 437 0.14 16.01 -10.81
CA ALA A 437 0.19 15.32 -9.52
C ALA A 437 -1.12 14.56 -9.22
N ILE A 438 -2.26 15.21 -9.45
CA ILE A 438 -3.60 14.62 -9.28
C ILE A 438 -3.77 13.41 -10.19
N GLU A 439 -3.41 13.50 -11.48
CA GLU A 439 -3.56 12.37 -12.41
C GLU A 439 -2.67 11.19 -12.02
N LYS A 440 -1.43 11.43 -11.56
CA LYS A 440 -0.56 10.36 -11.06
C LYS A 440 -1.16 9.65 -9.85
N MET A 441 -1.74 10.39 -8.91
CA MET A 441 -2.42 9.82 -7.74
C MET A 441 -3.71 9.08 -8.12
N ALA A 442 -4.52 9.65 -9.02
CA ALA A 442 -5.74 9.02 -9.51
C ALA A 442 -5.45 7.72 -10.29
N SER A 443 -4.42 7.72 -11.14
CA SER A 443 -3.97 6.52 -11.87
C SER A 443 -3.57 5.38 -10.92
N ALA A 444 -2.90 5.69 -9.81
CA ALA A 444 -2.60 4.69 -8.79
C ALA A 444 -3.84 4.13 -8.09
N ILE A 445 -4.86 4.96 -7.83
CA ILE A 445 -6.15 4.49 -7.31
C ILE A 445 -6.84 3.58 -8.33
N LYS A 446 -6.86 3.95 -9.61
CA LYS A 446 -7.39 3.12 -10.70
C LYS A 446 -6.67 1.77 -10.77
N LYS A 447 -5.34 1.77 -10.60
CA LYS A 447 -4.50 0.57 -10.57
C LYS A 447 -4.90 -0.42 -9.47
N ILE A 448 -5.18 0.04 -8.25
CA ILE A 448 -5.59 -0.87 -7.16
C ILE A 448 -7.06 -1.27 -7.19
N SER A 449 -7.88 -0.63 -8.03
CA SER A 449 -9.33 -0.81 -8.03
C SER A 449 -9.87 -1.39 -9.35
N ILE A 450 -9.77 -0.64 -10.44
CA ILE A 450 -10.31 -1.00 -11.76
C ILE A 450 -9.62 -2.26 -12.30
N GLN A 451 -8.31 -2.41 -12.10
CA GLN A 451 -7.58 -3.64 -12.51
C GLN A 451 -8.08 -4.92 -11.80
N ARG A 452 -8.81 -4.76 -10.70
CA ARG A 452 -9.41 -5.86 -9.93
C ARG A 452 -10.92 -6.01 -10.21
N GLY A 453 -11.47 -5.22 -11.14
CA GLY A 453 -12.88 -5.27 -11.53
C GLY A 453 -13.84 -4.54 -10.59
N TYR A 454 -13.37 -3.57 -9.80
CA TYR A 454 -14.23 -2.77 -8.92
C TYR A 454 -14.77 -1.51 -9.61
N ASP A 455 -16.07 -1.25 -9.48
CA ASP A 455 -16.66 0.05 -9.83
C ASP A 455 -16.54 1.01 -8.64
N ILE A 456 -15.54 1.90 -8.71
CA ILE A 456 -15.23 2.85 -7.63
C ILE A 456 -16.19 4.04 -7.54
N THR A 457 -17.10 4.23 -8.49
CA THR A 457 -18.02 5.38 -8.47
C THR A 457 -19.02 5.30 -7.31
N GLU A 458 -19.29 4.09 -6.81
CA GLU A 458 -20.11 3.82 -5.62
C GLU A 458 -19.35 3.97 -4.29
N TYR A 459 -18.04 4.20 -4.32
CA TYR A 459 -17.18 4.20 -3.14
C TYR A 459 -17.05 5.60 -2.55
N THR A 460 -16.72 5.65 -1.25
CA THR A 460 -16.35 6.90 -0.58
C THR A 460 -14.83 7.05 -0.56
N LEU A 461 -14.31 8.23 -0.93
CA LEU A 461 -12.88 8.53 -0.83
C LEU A 461 -12.57 8.96 0.62
N CYS A 462 -11.95 8.08 1.40
CA CYS A 462 -11.49 8.40 2.75
C CYS A 462 -10.11 9.05 2.66
N CYS A 463 -10.04 10.36 2.88
CA CYS A 463 -8.81 11.13 2.79
C CYS A 463 -8.20 11.37 4.17
N PHE A 464 -6.91 11.12 4.29
CA PHE A 464 -6.13 11.35 5.49
C PHE A 464 -4.67 11.68 5.17
N GLY A 465 -3.86 11.89 6.20
CA GLY A 465 -2.54 12.50 6.07
C GLY A 465 -2.63 14.02 5.96
N GLY A 466 -1.57 14.72 6.34
CA GLY A 466 -1.58 16.20 6.45
C GLY A 466 -1.81 16.95 5.14
N ALA A 467 -1.62 16.29 3.99
CA ALA A 467 -1.87 16.86 2.66
C ALA A 467 -3.10 16.26 1.96
N GLY A 468 -3.75 15.22 2.52
CA GLY A 468 -4.85 14.52 1.85
C GLY A 468 -6.04 15.42 1.49
N GLY A 469 -6.50 16.22 2.45
CA GLY A 469 -7.61 17.15 2.27
C GLY A 469 -7.36 18.28 1.26
N GLN A 470 -6.12 18.52 0.88
CA GLN A 470 -5.76 19.58 -0.08
C GLN A 470 -6.11 19.21 -1.52
N HIS A 471 -6.21 17.91 -1.82
CA HIS A 471 -6.39 17.39 -3.19
C HIS A 471 -7.65 16.53 -3.35
N ALA A 472 -8.34 16.23 -2.25
CA ALA A 472 -9.45 15.28 -2.19
C ALA A 472 -10.54 15.51 -3.25
N CYS A 473 -11.04 16.75 -3.39
CA CYS A 473 -12.11 17.08 -4.35
C CYS A 473 -11.70 16.82 -5.81
N ARG A 474 -10.49 17.23 -6.19
CA ARG A 474 -9.99 17.07 -7.57
C ARG A 474 -9.66 15.60 -7.90
N ILE A 475 -9.17 14.84 -6.91
CA ILE A 475 -8.94 13.40 -7.05
C ILE A 475 -10.27 12.66 -7.22
N ALA A 476 -11.24 12.93 -6.34
CA ALA A 476 -12.58 12.35 -6.44
C ALA A 476 -13.23 12.66 -7.80
N GLU A 477 -13.05 13.89 -8.30
CA GLU A 477 -13.52 14.28 -9.64
C GLU A 477 -12.86 13.48 -10.78
N SER A 478 -11.53 13.33 -10.79
CA SER A 478 -10.82 12.51 -11.79
C SER A 478 -11.24 11.03 -11.78
N LEU A 479 -11.69 10.54 -10.61
CA LEU A 479 -12.16 9.17 -10.42
C LEU A 479 -13.68 9.01 -10.62
N GLY A 480 -14.42 10.09 -10.88
CA GLY A 480 -15.88 10.06 -10.96
C GLY A 480 -16.58 9.74 -9.64
N MET A 481 -15.89 9.86 -8.51
CA MET A 481 -16.44 9.66 -7.17
C MET A 481 -17.20 10.91 -6.73
N THR A 482 -18.27 10.71 -5.97
CA THR A 482 -19.19 11.81 -5.56
C THR A 482 -19.14 12.10 -4.07
N GLN A 483 -18.39 11.31 -3.30
CA GLN A 483 -18.39 11.37 -1.85
C GLN A 483 -16.97 11.24 -1.27
N ILE A 484 -16.65 12.11 -0.33
CA ILE A 484 -15.36 12.17 0.37
C ILE A 484 -15.64 12.18 1.87
N PHE A 485 -14.81 11.47 2.63
CA PHE A 485 -14.88 11.39 4.09
C PHE A 485 -13.54 11.79 4.71
N LEU A 486 -13.57 12.71 5.68
CA LEU A 486 -12.42 13.10 6.48
C LEU A 486 -12.74 13.07 7.98
N HIS A 487 -11.97 12.27 8.71
CA HIS A 487 -12.05 12.21 10.16
C HIS A 487 -11.37 13.46 10.80
N PRO A 488 -11.82 13.98 11.95
CA PRO A 488 -11.15 15.10 12.64
C PRO A 488 -9.68 14.85 12.99
N TYR A 489 -9.28 13.57 13.09
CA TYR A 489 -7.89 13.16 13.28
C TYR A 489 -7.19 12.74 11.97
N ALA A 490 -7.66 13.20 10.81
CA ALA A 490 -7.12 12.82 9.50
C ALA A 490 -5.58 12.96 9.41
N GLY A 491 -5.00 14.04 9.94
CA GLY A 491 -3.54 14.23 9.88
C GLY A 491 -2.72 13.37 10.87
N VAL A 492 -3.37 12.61 11.76
CA VAL A 492 -2.75 11.63 12.68
C VAL A 492 -3.50 10.29 12.67
N LEU A 493 -4.19 9.99 11.56
CA LEU A 493 -5.14 8.87 11.49
C LEU A 493 -4.44 7.51 11.65
N SER A 494 -3.18 7.40 11.24
CA SER A 494 -2.38 6.19 11.42
C SER A 494 -2.18 5.84 12.89
N ALA A 495 -1.80 6.82 13.72
CA ALA A 495 -1.70 6.65 15.17
C ALA A 495 -3.06 6.32 15.80
N TYR A 496 -4.13 6.99 15.37
CA TYR A 496 -5.49 6.69 15.83
C TYR A 496 -5.90 5.24 15.46
N GLY A 497 -5.65 4.83 14.21
CA GLY A 497 -5.95 3.51 13.70
C GLY A 497 -5.18 2.39 14.41
N ILE A 498 -3.92 2.62 14.76
CA ILE A 498 -3.13 1.73 15.64
C ILE A 498 -3.84 1.53 16.99
N GLY A 499 -4.41 2.59 17.54
CA GLY A 499 -5.24 2.53 18.75
C GLY A 499 -6.47 1.63 18.61
N LEU A 500 -7.13 1.71 17.46
CA LEU A 500 -8.36 0.96 17.13
C LEU A 500 -8.12 -0.48 16.65
N ALA A 501 -6.86 -0.82 16.34
CA ALA A 501 -6.52 -2.10 15.76
C ALA A 501 -6.78 -3.27 16.72
N ASP A 502 -7.24 -4.37 16.13
CA ASP A 502 -7.49 -5.64 16.79
C ASP A 502 -6.16 -6.40 16.96
N VAL A 503 -6.07 -7.29 17.96
CA VAL A 503 -4.93 -8.20 18.07
C VAL A 503 -5.22 -9.41 17.20
N THR A 504 -4.33 -9.71 16.25
CA THR A 504 -4.58 -10.72 15.23
C THR A 504 -3.42 -11.68 15.10
N THR A 505 -3.72 -12.97 15.03
CA THR A 505 -2.75 -14.02 14.70
C THR A 505 -3.21 -14.75 13.44
N ILE A 506 -2.31 -14.91 12.47
CA ILE A 506 -2.54 -15.71 11.27
C ILE A 506 -1.64 -16.95 11.33
N ARG A 507 -2.24 -18.11 11.07
CA ARG A 507 -1.54 -19.39 10.90
C ARG A 507 -1.97 -20.02 9.59
N GLU A 508 -1.02 -20.57 8.86
CA GLU A 508 -1.27 -21.15 7.54
C GLU A 508 -0.43 -22.40 7.32
N GLN A 509 -0.90 -23.27 6.43
CA GLN A 509 -0.26 -24.52 6.10
C GLN A 509 -0.50 -24.90 4.64
N ALA A 510 0.55 -25.31 3.94
CA ALA A 510 0.46 -25.86 2.59
C ALA A 510 -0.25 -27.22 2.58
N VAL A 511 -1.15 -27.42 1.61
CA VAL A 511 -1.91 -28.67 1.42
C VAL A 511 -1.52 -29.32 0.10
N GLU A 512 -1.78 -28.63 -1.02
CA GLU A 512 -1.56 -29.10 -2.40
C GLU A 512 -2.36 -30.37 -2.75
N ALA A 513 -3.69 -30.31 -2.60
CA ALA A 513 -4.58 -31.43 -2.89
C ALA A 513 -5.81 -30.99 -3.68
N ARG A 514 -6.41 -31.89 -4.47
CA ARG A 514 -7.67 -31.62 -5.17
C ARG A 514 -8.80 -31.39 -4.16
N LEU A 515 -9.59 -30.34 -4.39
CA LEU A 515 -10.79 -30.07 -3.61
C LEU A 515 -11.88 -31.10 -3.96
N THR A 516 -12.11 -32.04 -3.05
CA THR A 516 -13.10 -33.11 -3.23
C THR A 516 -13.82 -33.37 -1.91
N GLN A 517 -15.01 -33.97 -1.98
CA GLN A 517 -15.78 -34.31 -0.77
C GLN A 517 -15.00 -35.24 0.18
N ALA A 518 -14.15 -36.12 -0.37
CA ALA A 518 -13.32 -37.04 0.42
C ALA A 518 -12.19 -36.33 1.17
N GLN A 519 -11.74 -35.16 0.70
CA GLN A 519 -10.64 -34.40 1.31
C GLN A 519 -11.14 -33.48 2.45
N MET A 520 -12.43 -33.15 2.48
CA MET A 520 -13.01 -32.21 3.45
C MET A 520 -12.71 -32.54 4.92
N PRO A 521 -12.79 -33.80 5.40
CA PRO A 521 -12.50 -34.12 6.81
C PRO A 521 -11.04 -33.81 7.20
N GLU A 522 -10.10 -33.99 6.27
CA GLU A 522 -8.69 -33.73 6.52
C GLU A 522 -8.39 -32.22 6.53
N LEU A 523 -9.04 -31.44 5.66
CA LEU A 523 -8.96 -29.97 5.70
C LEU A 523 -9.52 -29.41 7.00
N GLU A 524 -10.64 -29.95 7.49
CA GLU A 524 -11.25 -29.57 8.76
C GLU A 524 -10.33 -29.88 9.94
N ARG A 525 -9.65 -31.03 9.93
CA ARG A 525 -8.63 -31.39 10.94
C ARG A 525 -7.49 -30.37 10.95
N MET A 526 -6.90 -30.07 9.78
CA MET A 526 -5.81 -29.10 9.67
C MET A 526 -6.23 -27.69 10.15
N LEU A 527 -7.40 -27.22 9.74
CA LEU A 527 -7.92 -25.92 10.17
C LEU A 527 -8.18 -25.88 11.69
N THR A 528 -8.64 -26.99 12.28
CA THR A 528 -8.84 -27.09 13.73
C THR A 528 -7.51 -26.97 14.48
N GLU A 529 -6.45 -27.64 13.99
CA GLU A 529 -5.10 -27.55 14.57
C GLU A 529 -4.53 -26.13 14.47
N LEU A 530 -4.68 -25.49 13.31
CA LEU A 530 -4.28 -24.09 13.11
C LEU A 530 -5.06 -23.13 14.02
N ALA A 531 -6.36 -23.37 14.22
CA ALA A 531 -7.20 -22.56 15.11
C ALA A 531 -6.79 -22.71 16.58
N ILE A 532 -6.43 -23.92 17.03
CA ILE A 532 -5.91 -24.15 18.38
C ILE A 532 -4.60 -23.39 18.55
N ALA A 533 -3.65 -23.54 17.61
CA ALA A 533 -2.37 -22.84 17.66
C ALA A 533 -2.55 -21.31 17.72
N ALA A 534 -3.37 -20.75 16.82
CA ALA A 534 -3.63 -19.31 16.77
C ALA A 534 -4.27 -18.77 18.07
N ARG A 535 -5.13 -19.56 18.73
CA ARG A 535 -5.70 -19.20 20.04
C ARG A 535 -4.65 -19.24 21.14
N THR A 536 -3.79 -20.24 21.15
CA THR A 536 -2.67 -20.33 22.10
C THR A 536 -1.75 -19.12 21.96
N ASP A 537 -1.47 -18.67 20.73
CA ASP A 537 -0.66 -17.47 20.50
C ASP A 537 -1.31 -16.19 21.07
N LEU A 538 -2.64 -16.02 20.93
CA LEU A 538 -3.34 -14.88 21.52
C LEU A 538 -3.33 -14.95 23.06
N GLN A 539 -3.49 -16.14 23.64
CA GLN A 539 -3.43 -16.35 25.09
C GLN A 539 -2.05 -16.00 25.67
N GLN A 540 -0.97 -16.36 24.98
CA GLN A 540 0.40 -16.03 25.39
C GLN A 540 0.67 -14.52 25.39
N GLN A 541 -0.09 -13.73 24.63
CA GLN A 541 -0.02 -12.27 24.57
C GLN A 541 -0.82 -11.58 25.70
N GLY A 542 -1.23 -12.31 26.73
CA GLY A 542 -1.96 -11.75 27.88
C GLY A 542 -3.44 -11.46 27.60
N ILE A 543 -4.01 -12.05 26.55
CA ILE A 543 -5.46 -12.11 26.30
C ILE A 543 -5.99 -13.35 27.02
N ALA A 544 -6.30 -13.21 28.30
CA ALA A 544 -6.82 -14.32 29.10
C ALA A 544 -8.22 -14.73 28.61
N ALA A 545 -8.48 -16.03 28.52
CA ALA A 545 -9.84 -16.54 28.60
C ALA A 545 -10.32 -16.26 30.02
N GLU A 546 -11.34 -15.41 30.21
CA GLU A 546 -11.95 -15.23 31.53
C GLU A 546 -12.47 -16.60 32.02
N SER A 547 -11.77 -17.13 33.03
CA SER A 547 -12.09 -18.18 34.02
C SER A 547 -13.22 -19.18 33.71
N ASP A 548 -12.88 -20.47 33.72
CA ASP A 548 -13.70 -21.64 34.13
C ASP A 548 -15.14 -21.78 33.57
N ALA A 549 -15.50 -21.07 32.51
CA ALA A 549 -16.67 -21.40 31.71
C ALA A 549 -16.33 -22.56 30.75
N PRO A 550 -17.19 -23.59 30.61
CA PRO A 550 -16.98 -24.63 29.62
C PRO A 550 -16.78 -24.00 28.23
N LEU A 551 -15.95 -24.64 27.38
CA LEU A 551 -15.47 -24.34 26.01
C LEU A 551 -16.46 -23.75 24.97
N GLN A 552 -17.52 -23.07 25.38
CA GLN A 552 -18.63 -22.56 24.59
C GLN A 552 -18.93 -21.07 24.81
N SER A 553 -18.20 -20.35 25.68
CA SER A 553 -18.27 -18.87 25.76
C SER A 553 -16.97 -18.20 25.31
N ASP A 554 -16.54 -18.53 24.10
CA ASP A 554 -15.46 -17.93 23.30
C ASP A 554 -15.77 -16.51 22.78
N ALA A 555 -16.61 -15.74 23.49
CA ALA A 555 -17.31 -14.57 22.94
C ALA A 555 -16.41 -13.38 22.48
N GLN A 556 -15.09 -13.44 22.66
CA GLN A 556 -14.16 -12.36 22.31
C GLN A 556 -13.10 -12.72 21.25
N ILE A 557 -12.90 -14.01 20.90
CA ILE A 557 -11.94 -14.41 19.86
C ILE A 557 -12.72 -14.95 18.65
N GLN A 558 -12.69 -14.19 17.55
CA GLN A 558 -13.27 -14.62 16.29
C GLN A 558 -12.26 -15.46 15.50
N ILE A 559 -12.68 -16.66 15.08
CA ILE A 559 -11.88 -17.53 14.21
C ILE A 559 -12.44 -17.45 12.79
N ARG A 560 -11.58 -17.14 11.81
CA ARG A 560 -11.91 -17.07 10.39
C ARG A 560 -11.09 -18.08 9.59
N PRO A 561 -11.62 -19.28 9.32
CA PRO A 561 -10.94 -20.26 8.48
C PRO A 561 -11.09 -19.88 7.00
N LYS A 562 -10.02 -20.02 6.23
CA LYS A 562 -9.97 -19.71 4.79
C LYS A 562 -9.26 -20.82 4.02
N ALA A 563 -9.67 -21.03 2.77
CA ALA A 563 -9.03 -21.94 1.83
C ALA A 563 -8.45 -21.15 0.65
N HIS A 564 -7.25 -21.52 0.22
CA HIS A 564 -6.57 -20.92 -0.93
C HIS A 564 -6.76 -21.86 -2.11
N LEU A 565 -7.64 -21.48 -3.04
CA LEU A 565 -8.07 -22.31 -4.16
C LEU A 565 -7.49 -21.81 -5.46
N ARG A 566 -7.06 -22.73 -6.33
CA ARG A 566 -6.60 -22.44 -7.69
C ARG A 566 -7.11 -23.50 -8.65
N TYR A 567 -7.23 -23.17 -9.94
CA TYR A 567 -7.48 -24.20 -10.95
C TYR A 567 -6.27 -25.11 -11.11
N GLU A 568 -6.50 -26.39 -11.38
CA GLU A 568 -5.44 -27.34 -11.66
C GLU A 568 -4.57 -26.88 -12.85
N GLY A 569 -3.24 -26.91 -12.64
CA GLY A 569 -2.25 -26.41 -13.60
C GLY A 569 -2.05 -24.89 -13.58
N THR A 570 -2.73 -24.14 -12.70
CA THR A 570 -2.44 -22.71 -12.47
C THR A 570 -1.61 -22.50 -11.21
N ASP A 571 -0.88 -21.38 -11.11
CA ASP A 571 -0.07 -21.03 -9.92
C ASP A 571 -0.63 -19.86 -9.09
N SER A 572 -1.86 -19.39 -9.36
CA SER A 572 -2.48 -18.28 -8.61
C SER A 572 -3.68 -18.80 -7.82
N ALA A 573 -3.57 -18.75 -6.50
CA ALA A 573 -4.73 -19.00 -5.64
C ALA A 573 -5.54 -17.73 -5.39
N LEU A 574 -6.86 -17.93 -5.29
CA LEU A 574 -7.80 -16.98 -4.71
C LEU A 574 -8.22 -17.51 -3.34
N ILE A 575 -8.37 -16.60 -2.39
CA ILE A 575 -8.74 -16.94 -1.02
C ILE A 575 -10.26 -16.89 -0.89
N VAL A 576 -10.85 -17.97 -0.40
CA VAL A 576 -12.28 -18.09 -0.11
C VAL A 576 -12.51 -18.40 1.37
N GLY A 577 -13.70 -18.08 1.87
CA GLY A 577 -14.10 -18.53 3.20
C GLY A 577 -14.20 -20.05 3.20
N TYR A 578 -13.67 -20.70 4.24
CA TYR A 578 -13.83 -22.15 4.36
C TYR A 578 -15.29 -22.48 4.69
N GLY A 579 -15.89 -23.39 3.93
CA GLY A 579 -17.28 -23.80 4.06
C GLY A 579 -17.53 -25.15 3.42
N ASP A 580 -18.78 -25.42 3.04
CA ASP A 580 -19.07 -26.59 2.21
C ASP A 580 -18.43 -26.48 0.82
N LEU A 581 -18.26 -27.62 0.16
CA LEU A 581 -17.58 -27.71 -1.12
C LEU A 581 -18.25 -26.85 -2.22
N GLY A 582 -19.58 -26.76 -2.21
CA GLY A 582 -20.34 -25.99 -3.20
C GLY A 582 -20.14 -24.49 -3.01
N ALA A 583 -20.27 -24.01 -1.77
CA ALA A 583 -20.08 -22.61 -1.43
C ALA A 583 -18.66 -22.12 -1.73
N MET A 584 -17.64 -22.92 -1.41
CA MET A 584 -16.25 -22.60 -1.75
C MET A 584 -16.02 -22.51 -3.25
N HIS A 585 -16.62 -23.42 -4.03
CA HIS A 585 -16.52 -23.41 -5.48
C HIS A 585 -17.21 -22.19 -6.10
N GLU A 586 -18.43 -21.88 -5.67
CA GLU A 586 -19.19 -20.72 -6.14
C GLU A 586 -18.49 -19.40 -5.81
N GLN A 587 -18.00 -19.25 -4.57
CA GLN A 587 -17.24 -18.06 -4.17
C GLN A 587 -15.95 -17.92 -5.00
N PHE A 588 -15.24 -19.02 -5.24
CA PHE A 588 -14.04 -19.01 -6.07
C PHE A 588 -14.37 -18.54 -7.50
N GLU A 589 -15.37 -19.11 -8.15
CA GLU A 589 -15.76 -18.72 -9.51
C GLU A 589 -16.26 -17.28 -9.62
N GLN A 590 -16.97 -16.78 -8.60
CA GLN A 590 -17.38 -15.38 -8.53
C GLN A 590 -16.17 -14.45 -8.50
N LEU A 591 -15.21 -14.71 -7.60
CA LEU A 591 -13.97 -13.93 -7.50
C LEU A 591 -13.10 -14.06 -8.76
N TYR A 592 -13.04 -15.25 -9.34
CA TYR A 592 -12.29 -15.52 -10.56
C TYR A 592 -12.87 -14.74 -11.75
N ARG A 593 -14.20 -14.74 -11.91
CA ARG A 593 -14.89 -13.97 -12.96
C ARG A 593 -14.77 -12.47 -12.75
N GLN A 594 -14.84 -12.00 -11.50
CA GLN A 594 -14.66 -10.58 -11.18
C GLN A 594 -13.26 -10.10 -11.56
N ARG A 595 -12.23 -10.91 -11.24
CA ARG A 595 -10.83 -10.52 -11.45
C ARG A 595 -10.35 -10.71 -12.89
N TYR A 596 -10.82 -11.75 -13.57
CA TYR A 596 -10.28 -12.17 -14.87
C TYR A 596 -11.30 -12.14 -16.00
N GLY A 597 -12.59 -11.94 -15.72
CA GLY A 597 -13.66 -11.84 -16.72
C GLY A 597 -14.23 -13.18 -17.22
N PHE A 598 -13.65 -14.33 -16.84
CA PHE A 598 -14.10 -15.66 -17.27
C PHE A 598 -13.99 -16.68 -16.13
N VAL A 599 -14.32 -17.96 -16.39
CA VAL A 599 -14.06 -19.12 -15.52
C VAL A 599 -13.54 -20.28 -16.37
N MET A 600 -12.74 -21.18 -15.79
CA MET A 600 -12.18 -22.33 -16.51
C MET A 600 -13.09 -23.55 -16.34
N GLU A 601 -14.08 -23.66 -17.22
CA GLU A 601 -15.06 -24.75 -17.17
C GLU A 601 -14.38 -26.13 -17.13
N HIS A 602 -14.93 -27.01 -16.28
CA HIS A 602 -14.47 -28.40 -16.10
C HIS A 602 -13.06 -28.60 -15.53
N LYS A 603 -12.32 -27.53 -15.17
CA LYS A 603 -11.04 -27.69 -14.48
C LYS A 603 -11.25 -27.95 -12.99
N PRO A 604 -10.62 -29.01 -12.41
CA PRO A 604 -10.65 -29.23 -10.97
C PRO A 604 -10.00 -28.07 -10.19
N LEU A 605 -10.47 -27.85 -8.97
CA LEU A 605 -9.84 -26.94 -8.02
C LEU A 605 -8.81 -27.68 -7.16
N ILE A 606 -7.70 -27.02 -6.89
CA ILE A 606 -6.65 -27.43 -5.96
C ILE A 606 -6.70 -26.52 -4.74
N VAL A 607 -6.72 -27.12 -3.56
CA VAL A 607 -6.43 -26.45 -2.29
C VAL A 607 -4.91 -26.32 -2.19
N GLU A 608 -4.38 -25.13 -2.47
CA GLU A 608 -2.94 -24.85 -2.33
C GLU A 608 -2.55 -24.84 -0.85
N ALA A 609 -3.33 -24.12 -0.04
CA ALA A 609 -3.10 -23.92 1.38
C ALA A 609 -4.42 -23.70 2.13
N VAL A 610 -4.36 -23.84 3.44
CA VAL A 610 -5.42 -23.42 4.37
C VAL A 610 -4.84 -22.45 5.38
N SER A 611 -5.66 -21.51 5.86
CA SER A 611 -5.23 -20.52 6.84
C SER A 611 -6.33 -20.22 7.83
N VAL A 612 -5.95 -19.93 9.07
CA VAL A 612 -6.83 -19.44 10.13
C VAL A 612 -6.35 -18.08 10.59
N GLU A 613 -7.28 -17.12 10.61
CA GLU A 613 -7.09 -15.82 11.25
C GLU A 613 -7.88 -15.82 12.57
N ALA A 614 -7.17 -15.66 13.69
CA ALA A 614 -7.75 -15.47 15.01
C ALA A 614 -7.67 -13.99 15.39
N ILE A 615 -8.82 -13.39 15.70
CA ILE A 615 -8.95 -11.95 15.94
C ILE A 615 -9.54 -11.74 17.32
N HIS A 616 -8.83 -11.00 18.16
CA HIS A 616 -9.35 -10.44 19.38
C HIS A 616 -9.65 -8.96 19.18
N ALA A 617 -10.95 -8.62 19.24
CA ALA A 617 -11.40 -7.26 19.01
C ALA A 617 -10.80 -6.29 20.04
N SER A 618 -10.38 -5.12 19.58
CA SER A 618 -9.86 -4.07 20.47
C SER A 618 -10.89 -3.67 21.54
N ASP A 619 -10.45 -3.55 22.79
CA ASP A 619 -11.26 -3.04 23.90
C ASP A 619 -11.68 -1.56 23.72
N VAL A 620 -11.02 -0.85 22.79
CA VAL A 620 -11.28 0.54 22.47
C VAL A 620 -12.57 0.64 21.64
N LYS A 621 -13.72 0.79 22.33
CA LYS A 621 -15.01 1.06 21.68
C LYS A 621 -15.08 2.51 21.22
N THR A 622 -15.16 2.71 19.91
CA THR A 622 -15.20 4.02 19.26
C THR A 622 -16.44 4.86 19.57
N GLY A 623 -17.61 4.24 19.75
CA GLY A 623 -18.87 4.93 20.05
C GLY A 623 -18.94 5.71 21.39
N GLY A 624 -17.84 5.76 22.15
CA GLY A 624 -17.68 6.61 23.34
C GLY A 624 -16.48 7.57 23.30
N LEU A 625 -15.58 7.45 22.31
CA LEU A 625 -14.39 8.31 22.17
C LEU A 625 -14.73 9.68 21.60
N ASP A 626 -15.76 9.77 20.75
CA ASP A 626 -16.15 11.00 20.06
C ASP A 626 -17.21 11.82 20.81
N LYS A 627 -17.67 11.34 21.98
CA LYS A 627 -18.68 12.04 22.79
C LYS A 627 -18.21 13.36 23.39
N GLU A 628 -16.90 13.65 23.39
CA GLU A 628 -16.35 14.88 23.99
C GLU A 628 -15.80 15.91 22.99
N ILE A 629 -15.76 15.60 21.68
CA ILE A 629 -15.75 16.67 20.65
C ILE A 629 -16.98 17.59 20.85
N GLN A 630 -18.01 17.12 21.54
CA GLN A 630 -19.22 17.85 21.94
C GLN A 630 -19.04 18.93 23.03
N THR A 631 -17.85 19.17 23.59
CA THR A 631 -17.71 20.06 24.77
C THR A 631 -17.41 21.54 24.50
N ASN A 632 -17.50 22.01 23.25
CA ASN A 632 -17.58 23.45 22.96
C ASN A 632 -18.71 23.77 21.97
N GLY A 633 -19.98 23.62 22.38
CA GLY A 633 -21.08 24.38 21.75
C GLY A 633 -22.37 23.64 21.37
N LEU A 634 -23.15 23.27 22.39
CA LEU A 634 -24.62 23.29 22.47
C LEU A 634 -25.52 22.29 21.68
N ALA A 635 -26.42 21.70 22.47
CA ALA A 635 -27.88 21.61 22.32
C ALA A 635 -28.50 21.25 20.95
N ASN A 636 -29.18 20.10 20.94
CA ASN A 636 -30.23 19.69 20.01
C ASN A 636 -31.11 20.87 19.54
N SER A 637 -31.00 21.25 18.28
CA SER A 637 -32.05 21.94 17.56
C SER A 637 -32.26 21.27 16.21
N ALA A 638 -33.52 20.93 15.93
CA ALA A 638 -33.93 20.19 14.76
C ALA A 638 -33.77 21.02 13.47
N ALA A 639 -33.48 20.28 12.40
CA ALA A 639 -33.53 20.64 10.99
C ALA A 639 -34.32 21.92 10.67
N THR A 640 -33.58 23.00 10.40
CA THR A 640 -34.06 24.09 9.54
C THR A 640 -32.91 24.46 8.61
N LEU A 641 -33.20 24.58 7.31
CA LEU A 641 -32.26 25.09 6.30
C LEU A 641 -31.82 26.50 6.70
N SER A 642 -30.60 26.65 7.20
CA SER A 642 -30.07 27.98 7.53
C SER A 642 -28.56 28.04 7.38
N ILE A 643 -28.14 29.12 6.72
CA ILE A 643 -26.84 29.80 6.67
C ILE A 643 -25.85 29.28 7.74
N PRO A 644 -24.59 28.96 7.39
CA PRO A 644 -23.60 28.51 8.36
C PRO A 644 -23.56 29.47 9.55
N SER A 645 -23.75 28.93 10.75
CA SER A 645 -23.84 29.76 11.96
C SER A 645 -22.48 30.35 12.36
N SER A 646 -21.41 29.86 11.74
CA SER A 646 -20.02 30.25 11.96
C SER A 646 -19.56 31.26 10.92
N MET A 647 -18.97 32.36 11.39
CA MET A 647 -18.41 33.41 10.54
C MET A 647 -17.05 32.95 9.98
N PRO A 648 -16.70 33.31 8.74
CA PRO A 648 -15.37 33.04 8.22
C PRO A 648 -14.32 33.83 9.00
N ALA A 649 -13.21 33.18 9.34
CA ALA A 649 -12.06 33.79 10.01
C ALA A 649 -11.33 34.80 9.10
N ALA A 650 -11.35 34.56 7.79
CA ALA A 650 -10.82 35.44 6.76
C ALA A 650 -11.43 35.11 5.40
N THR A 651 -11.22 35.98 4.42
CA THR A 651 -11.45 35.71 3.00
C THR A 651 -10.15 35.93 2.25
N VAL A 652 -9.76 34.96 1.42
CA VAL A 652 -8.50 34.97 0.66
C VAL A 652 -8.77 34.68 -0.81
N SER A 653 -7.83 35.03 -1.69
CA SER A 653 -7.91 34.61 -3.08
C SER A 653 -7.41 33.17 -3.22
N MET A 654 -8.22 32.30 -3.82
CA MET A 654 -7.84 30.94 -4.22
C MET A 654 -8.02 30.78 -5.72
N TYR A 655 -7.01 30.27 -6.41
CA TYR A 655 -7.06 29.98 -7.84
C TYR A 655 -7.36 28.50 -8.08
N THR A 656 -8.40 28.21 -8.86
CA THR A 656 -8.80 26.83 -9.23
C THR A 656 -9.68 26.86 -10.47
N GLY A 657 -9.60 25.86 -11.34
CA GLY A 657 -10.42 25.80 -12.56
C GLY A 657 -10.17 27.00 -13.49
N GLY A 658 -8.92 27.48 -13.56
CA GLY A 658 -8.56 28.62 -14.38
C GLY A 658 -9.05 30.00 -13.89
N THR A 659 -9.66 30.08 -12.70
CA THR A 659 -10.27 31.31 -12.18
C THR A 659 -9.87 31.56 -10.72
N ALA A 660 -9.71 32.83 -10.34
CA ALA A 660 -9.53 33.24 -8.95
C ALA A 660 -10.88 33.47 -8.26
N TYR A 661 -11.04 32.94 -7.05
CA TYR A 661 -12.24 33.04 -6.23
C TYR A 661 -11.93 33.71 -4.89
N ASP A 662 -12.83 34.58 -4.44
CA ASP A 662 -12.87 35.05 -3.05
C ASP A 662 -13.36 33.90 -2.16
N THR A 663 -12.43 33.31 -1.42
CA THR A 663 -12.63 32.04 -0.73
C THR A 663 -12.62 32.26 0.78
N PRO A 664 -13.74 32.00 1.48
CA PRO A 664 -13.79 32.07 2.94
C PRO A 664 -12.95 30.96 3.59
N ILE A 665 -12.32 31.32 4.71
CA ILE A 665 -11.57 30.42 5.58
C ILE A 665 -12.37 30.19 6.85
N TYR A 666 -12.54 28.93 7.23
CA TYR A 666 -13.15 28.52 8.48
C TYR A 666 -12.14 27.77 9.34
N GLN A 667 -12.11 28.05 10.64
CA GLN A 667 -11.42 27.21 11.60
C GLN A 667 -12.33 26.05 11.98
N ARG A 668 -11.85 24.81 11.90
CA ARG A 668 -12.67 23.61 12.16
C ARG A 668 -13.31 23.67 13.55
N GLU A 669 -12.56 24.16 14.54
CA GLU A 669 -12.98 24.23 15.94
C GLU A 669 -14.15 25.21 16.18
N GLU A 670 -14.41 26.10 15.22
CA GLU A 670 -15.53 27.06 15.27
C GLU A 670 -16.77 26.55 14.52
N LEU A 671 -16.66 25.46 13.77
CA LEU A 671 -17.79 24.84 13.07
C LEU A 671 -18.64 24.01 14.04
N LYS A 672 -19.95 23.96 13.79
CA LYS A 672 -20.90 23.18 14.57
C LYS A 672 -21.45 22.02 13.77
N ALA A 673 -21.80 20.95 14.47
CA ALA A 673 -22.49 19.82 13.87
C ALA A 673 -23.75 20.29 13.11
N GLY A 674 -23.86 19.88 11.85
CA GLY A 674 -24.89 20.29 10.90
C GLY A 674 -24.53 21.48 10.02
N ASP A 675 -23.43 22.20 10.28
CA ASP A 675 -22.98 23.27 9.39
C ASP A 675 -22.65 22.71 8.00
N ARG A 676 -23.08 23.44 6.98
CA ARG A 676 -22.84 23.11 5.56
C ARG A 676 -22.12 24.27 4.88
N LEU A 677 -20.99 23.96 4.25
CA LEU A 677 -20.11 24.92 3.59
C LEU A 677 -20.04 24.59 2.11
N HIS A 678 -20.53 25.49 1.28
CA HIS A 678 -20.45 25.38 -0.18
C HIS A 678 -19.09 25.86 -0.67
N GLY A 679 -18.46 25.10 -1.56
CA GLY A 679 -17.22 25.48 -2.22
C GLY A 679 -17.41 26.67 -3.17
N PRO A 680 -16.37 27.51 -3.38
CA PRO A 680 -15.03 27.39 -2.84
C PRO A 680 -14.95 27.76 -1.35
N ALA A 681 -14.30 26.92 -0.54
CA ALA A 681 -14.04 27.19 0.89
C ALA A 681 -12.78 26.47 1.38
N LEU A 682 -12.11 27.04 2.38
CA LEU A 682 -10.99 26.41 3.09
C LEU A 682 -11.40 26.12 4.55
N ILE A 683 -11.19 24.89 5.00
CA ILE A 683 -11.36 24.51 6.41
C ILE A 683 -9.97 24.19 6.97
N ILE A 684 -9.52 25.00 7.92
CA ILE A 684 -8.21 24.87 8.57
C ILE A 684 -8.39 24.10 9.88
N GLU A 685 -7.48 23.17 10.14
CA GLU A 685 -7.52 22.31 11.30
C GLU A 685 -6.11 22.17 11.86
N SER A 686 -6.00 21.81 13.13
CA SER A 686 -4.70 21.60 13.79
C SER A 686 -3.76 20.62 13.06
N THR A 687 -4.31 19.70 12.26
CA THR A 687 -3.54 18.64 11.58
C THR A 687 -3.49 18.77 10.05
N GLY A 688 -4.13 19.78 9.45
CA GLY A 688 -4.18 19.91 7.99
C GLY A 688 -5.05 21.05 7.45
N THR A 689 -5.18 21.10 6.13
CA THR A 689 -6.05 22.04 5.40
C THR A 689 -6.92 21.27 4.43
N ASN A 690 -8.24 21.45 4.54
CA ASN A 690 -9.22 20.82 3.68
C ASN A 690 -9.74 21.83 2.67
N VAL A 691 -9.55 21.53 1.38
CA VAL A 691 -9.95 22.40 0.27
C VAL A 691 -11.27 21.90 -0.29
N ILE A 692 -12.31 22.73 -0.18
CA ILE A 692 -13.63 22.46 -0.77
C ILE A 692 -13.66 23.20 -2.12
N GLU A 693 -13.53 22.45 -3.21
CA GLU A 693 -13.56 23.01 -4.56
C GLU A 693 -14.96 23.51 -4.94
N PRO A 694 -15.10 24.45 -5.90
CA PRO A 694 -16.40 24.81 -6.46
C PRO A 694 -17.20 23.58 -6.92
N GLY A 695 -18.51 23.55 -6.64
CA GLY A 695 -19.40 22.42 -6.96
C GLY A 695 -19.36 21.27 -5.95
N TRP A 696 -18.71 21.47 -4.81
CA TRP A 696 -18.73 20.56 -3.67
C TRP A 696 -19.30 21.25 -2.44
N THR A 697 -19.97 20.48 -1.59
CA THR A 697 -20.47 20.93 -0.28
C THR A 697 -19.92 20.05 0.83
N ALA A 698 -19.28 20.67 1.82
CA ALA A 698 -18.84 20.02 3.05
C ALA A 698 -19.91 20.12 4.13
N GLU A 699 -20.15 19.03 4.84
CA GLU A 699 -21.05 18.94 5.99
C GLU A 699 -20.27 18.41 7.20
N LEU A 700 -20.31 19.14 8.32
CA LEU A 700 -19.82 18.63 9.59
C LEU A 700 -20.92 17.81 10.26
N THR A 701 -20.72 16.51 10.42
CA THR A 701 -21.73 15.60 10.99
C THR A 701 -21.74 15.64 12.52
N THR A 702 -22.72 14.97 13.14
CA THR A 702 -22.92 14.98 14.61
C THR A 702 -21.84 14.26 15.40
N ASP A 703 -21.09 13.36 14.76
CA ASP A 703 -19.89 12.71 15.29
C ASP A 703 -18.62 13.55 15.07
N GLY A 704 -18.76 14.76 14.53
CA GLY A 704 -17.65 15.67 14.29
C GLY A 704 -16.78 15.27 13.11
N THR A 705 -17.26 14.46 12.17
CA THR A 705 -16.57 14.12 10.92
C THR A 705 -16.98 15.05 9.77
N LEU A 706 -16.12 15.21 8.76
CA LEU A 706 -16.44 15.98 7.56
C LEU A 706 -16.83 15.03 6.43
N VAL A 707 -18.04 15.21 5.90
CA VAL A 707 -18.50 14.54 4.69
C VAL A 707 -18.65 15.57 3.59
N ILE A 708 -17.89 15.41 2.50
CA ILE A 708 -17.94 16.31 1.35
C ILE A 708 -18.65 15.58 0.22
N ARG A 709 -19.66 16.23 -0.37
CA ARG A 709 -20.46 15.68 -1.47
C ARG A 709 -20.42 16.59 -2.68
N LYS A 710 -20.42 16.00 -3.87
CA LYS A 710 -20.59 16.74 -5.12
C LYS A 710 -22.03 17.25 -5.21
N ASP A 711 -22.21 18.51 -5.60
CA ASP A 711 -23.54 19.12 -5.68
C ASP A 711 -24.39 18.47 -6.80
N GLU A 712 -25.70 18.34 -6.58
CA GLU A 712 -26.63 17.83 -7.59
C GLU A 712 -26.67 18.77 -8.81
N GLY A 713 -26.22 18.27 -9.96
CA GLY A 713 -26.06 19.07 -11.19
C GLY A 713 -24.68 19.69 -11.39
N GLY A 714 -23.76 19.50 -10.43
CA GLY A 714 -22.36 19.97 -10.44
C GLY A 714 -21.41 19.15 -11.30
N ARG A 715 -21.87 18.54 -12.40
CA ARG A 715 -20.91 18.34 -13.52
C ARG A 715 -20.60 19.75 -13.99
N MET A 716 -19.34 20.18 -13.96
CA MET A 716 -18.95 21.36 -14.74
C MET A 716 -19.46 21.11 -16.16
N LYS A 717 -20.54 21.80 -16.53
CA LYS A 717 -20.99 21.86 -17.90
C LYS A 717 -20.02 22.82 -18.55
N ASP A 718 -18.95 22.28 -19.11
CA ASP A 718 -18.23 22.98 -20.15
C ASP A 718 -19.29 23.33 -21.20
N GLU A 719 -19.33 24.57 -21.69
CA GLU A 719 -20.39 25.07 -22.59
C GLU A 719 -20.56 24.23 -23.88
N TRP A 720 -19.69 23.24 -24.13
CA TRP A 720 -19.65 22.39 -25.31
C TRP A 720 -19.90 20.88 -25.10
N GLY A 721 -20.41 20.44 -23.94
CA GLY A 721 -21.00 19.11 -23.83
C GLY A 721 -20.07 17.90 -24.02
N SER A 722 -18.77 18.03 -23.73
CA SER A 722 -17.85 16.88 -23.59
C SER A 722 -17.56 16.59 -22.11
N ASP A 723 -17.50 15.31 -21.74
CA ASP A 723 -17.14 14.86 -20.38
C ASP A 723 -15.71 15.32 -20.01
N SER A 724 -15.58 15.92 -18.82
CA SER A 724 -14.36 16.00 -17.99
C SER A 724 -13.04 16.23 -18.75
N SER A 725 -12.81 17.45 -19.25
CA SER A 725 -11.44 17.90 -19.55
C SER A 725 -11.01 18.90 -18.48
N LEU A 726 -9.96 18.54 -17.71
CA LEU A 726 -9.48 19.29 -16.55
C LEU A 726 -8.98 20.71 -16.86
N ILE A 727 -8.95 21.15 -18.13
CA ILE A 727 -8.57 22.51 -18.51
C ILE A 727 -9.24 22.91 -19.84
N PRO A 728 -10.00 24.03 -19.91
CA PRO A 728 -10.48 24.55 -21.19
C PRO A 728 -9.31 25.16 -21.97
N HIS A 729 -8.99 24.60 -23.13
CA HIS A 729 -7.92 25.12 -24.00
C HIS A 729 -8.38 25.37 -25.44
N PRO A 730 -8.01 26.52 -26.05
CA PRO A 730 -8.15 26.72 -27.48
C PRO A 730 -7.29 25.69 -28.22
N LEU A 731 -7.84 25.09 -29.28
CA LEU A 731 -7.12 24.21 -30.21
C LEU A 731 -6.00 24.99 -30.92
N SER A 732 -4.85 25.11 -30.27
CA SER A 732 -3.57 25.45 -30.88
C SER A 732 -3.02 24.23 -31.61
N LEU A 733 -2.43 24.43 -32.79
CA LEU A 733 -1.72 23.38 -33.55
C LEU A 733 -0.43 22.90 -32.86
N ALA A 734 0.06 23.63 -31.85
CA ALA A 734 1.19 23.20 -31.03
C ALA A 734 0.68 22.33 -29.86
N PRO A 735 1.29 21.14 -29.63
CA PRO A 735 0.85 20.22 -28.59
C PRO A 735 1.07 20.82 -27.21
N ASP A 736 0.04 20.78 -26.37
CA ASP A 736 0.06 21.33 -25.02
C ASP A 736 0.98 20.51 -24.10
N PRO A 737 1.97 21.13 -23.43
CA PRO A 737 2.92 20.42 -22.58
C PRO A 737 2.29 19.69 -21.39
N VAL A 738 1.13 20.13 -20.88
CA VAL A 738 0.41 19.46 -19.79
C VAL A 738 -0.35 18.24 -20.32
N LEU A 739 -1.11 18.41 -21.40
CA LEU A 739 -1.86 17.30 -22.02
C LEU A 739 -0.94 16.21 -22.54
N LEU A 740 0.23 16.57 -23.09
CA LEU A 740 1.23 15.60 -23.53
C LEU A 740 1.65 14.65 -22.39
N GLU A 741 1.85 15.16 -21.18
CA GLU A 741 2.21 14.34 -20.02
C GLU A 741 1.02 13.50 -19.53
N ILE A 742 -0.19 14.07 -19.51
CA ILE A 742 -1.41 13.34 -19.14
C ILE A 742 -1.67 12.17 -20.09
N PHE A 743 -1.68 12.41 -21.41
CA PHE A 743 -1.89 11.35 -22.40
C PHE A 743 -0.78 10.29 -22.37
N ASN A 744 0.47 10.70 -22.18
CA ASN A 744 1.58 9.77 -22.01
C ASN A 744 1.34 8.82 -20.83
N ASN A 745 0.92 9.35 -19.67
CA ASN A 745 0.61 8.53 -18.50
C ASN A 745 -0.61 7.61 -18.74
N LEU A 746 -1.65 8.08 -19.43
CA LEU A 746 -2.84 7.29 -19.76
C LEU A 746 -2.53 6.11 -20.70
N PHE A 747 -1.85 6.35 -21.82
CA PHE A 747 -1.53 5.27 -22.77
C PHE A 747 -0.56 4.24 -22.19
N MET A 748 0.41 4.68 -21.38
CA MET A 748 1.31 3.76 -20.67
C MET A 748 0.55 2.91 -19.65
N ALA A 749 -0.38 3.51 -18.89
CA ALA A 749 -1.20 2.79 -17.93
C ALA A 749 -2.05 1.70 -18.62
N ILE A 750 -2.66 2.01 -19.77
CA ILE A 750 -3.41 1.03 -20.56
C ILE A 750 -2.49 -0.15 -20.93
N ALA A 751 -1.34 0.11 -21.56
CA ALA A 751 -0.41 -0.96 -21.95
C ALA A 751 0.03 -1.84 -20.77
N GLU A 752 0.32 -1.25 -19.61
CA GLU A 752 0.63 -1.98 -18.37
C GLU A 752 -0.55 -2.83 -17.86
N GLU A 753 -1.77 -2.29 -17.89
CA GLU A 753 -3.00 -2.98 -17.45
C GLU A 753 -3.28 -4.25 -18.24
N MET A 754 -3.13 -4.16 -19.55
CA MET A 754 -3.31 -5.33 -20.39
C MET A 754 -2.23 -6.39 -20.13
N GLY A 755 -0.99 -5.97 -19.82
CA GLY A 755 0.08 -6.88 -19.42
C GLY A 755 -0.15 -7.57 -18.09
N ILE A 756 -0.66 -6.84 -17.09
CA ILE A 756 -1.08 -7.42 -15.80
C ILE A 756 -2.19 -8.45 -16.03
N THR A 757 -3.17 -8.14 -16.88
CA THR A 757 -4.26 -9.06 -17.24
C THR A 757 -3.72 -10.35 -17.86
N LEU A 758 -2.79 -10.25 -18.81
CA LEU A 758 -2.17 -11.42 -19.45
C LEU A 758 -1.36 -12.27 -18.46
N GLN A 759 -0.52 -11.63 -17.64
CA GLN A 759 0.25 -12.32 -16.60
C GLN A 759 -0.65 -13.10 -15.64
N ASN A 760 -1.75 -12.47 -15.22
CA ASN A 760 -2.68 -13.01 -14.25
C ASN A 760 -3.51 -14.20 -14.77
N THR A 761 -3.80 -14.20 -16.07
CA THR A 761 -4.64 -15.22 -16.72
C THR A 761 -3.84 -16.37 -17.33
N SER A 762 -2.51 -16.23 -17.38
CA SER A 762 -1.63 -17.22 -17.96
C SER A 762 -1.42 -18.46 -17.07
N TYR A 763 -1.32 -19.61 -17.74
CA TYR A 763 -0.87 -20.88 -17.16
C TYR A 763 0.64 -21.05 -17.22
N SER A 764 1.31 -20.36 -18.15
CA SER A 764 2.74 -20.57 -18.39
C SER A 764 3.55 -19.88 -17.32
N VAL A 765 4.43 -20.64 -16.66
CA VAL A 765 5.42 -20.09 -15.72
C VAL A 765 6.32 -19.06 -16.43
N ASN A 766 6.59 -19.21 -17.73
CA ASN A 766 7.39 -18.24 -18.49
C ASN A 766 6.68 -16.88 -18.59
N ILE A 767 5.37 -16.87 -18.91
CA ILE A 767 4.60 -15.62 -18.97
C ILE A 767 4.42 -15.04 -17.56
N LYS A 768 4.14 -15.89 -16.58
CA LYS A 768 3.73 -15.46 -15.25
C LYS A 768 4.87 -15.02 -14.33
N GLU A 769 5.94 -15.80 -14.27
CA GLU A 769 7.08 -15.54 -13.39
C GLU A 769 8.24 -14.87 -14.13
N ARG A 770 8.50 -15.25 -15.39
CA ARG A 770 9.59 -14.64 -16.19
C ARG A 770 9.14 -13.40 -16.98
N LEU A 771 7.84 -13.14 -17.05
CA LEU A 771 7.26 -12.03 -17.82
C LEU A 771 7.62 -12.10 -19.32
N ASP A 772 7.58 -13.32 -19.86
CA ASP A 772 7.91 -13.63 -21.25
C ASP A 772 6.75 -13.34 -22.21
N PHE A 773 6.33 -12.07 -22.26
CA PHE A 773 5.26 -11.56 -23.14
C PHE A 773 5.51 -10.09 -23.44
N SER A 774 4.71 -9.43 -24.29
CA SER A 774 4.76 -7.98 -24.46
C SER A 774 3.43 -7.37 -24.90
N CYS A 775 3.28 -6.09 -24.59
CA CYS A 775 2.01 -5.38 -24.55
C CYS A 775 2.22 -3.96 -25.08
N ALA A 776 1.45 -3.54 -26.08
CA ALA A 776 1.65 -2.25 -26.72
C ALA A 776 0.41 -1.69 -27.42
N ILE A 777 0.40 -0.37 -27.58
CA ILE A 777 -0.63 0.39 -28.29
C ILE A 777 0.02 1.02 -29.52
N PHE A 778 -0.67 0.93 -30.65
CA PHE A 778 -0.21 1.45 -31.93
C PHE A 778 -1.22 2.43 -32.52
N ASP A 779 -0.71 3.44 -33.24
CA ASP A 779 -1.54 4.34 -34.01
C ASP A 779 -2.10 3.67 -35.28
N GLN A 780 -2.91 4.41 -36.03
CA GLN A 780 -3.53 3.94 -37.27
C GLN A 780 -2.50 3.60 -38.36
N GLN A 781 -1.24 4.04 -38.23
CA GLN A 781 -0.14 3.75 -39.15
C GLN A 781 0.77 2.61 -38.63
N GLY A 782 0.42 1.97 -37.51
CA GLY A 782 1.21 0.91 -36.87
C GLY A 782 2.49 1.42 -36.21
N GLN A 783 2.56 2.71 -35.86
CA GLN A 783 3.66 3.27 -35.07
C GLN A 783 3.38 3.08 -33.57
N LEU A 784 4.43 2.77 -32.81
CA LEU A 784 4.31 2.52 -31.38
C LEU A 784 3.96 3.81 -30.63
N VAL A 785 2.85 3.79 -29.89
CA VAL A 785 2.38 4.91 -29.06
C VAL A 785 2.81 4.72 -27.61
N ALA A 786 2.58 3.52 -27.06
CA ALA A 786 2.93 3.16 -25.69
C ALA A 786 3.19 1.66 -25.58
N ASN A 787 3.98 1.27 -24.59
CA ASN A 787 4.25 -0.13 -24.30
C ASN A 787 4.45 -0.38 -22.80
N ALA A 788 4.09 -1.56 -22.35
CA ALA A 788 4.50 -2.03 -21.03
C ALA A 788 5.98 -2.45 -21.06
N PRO A 789 6.68 -2.41 -19.91
CA PRO A 789 8.12 -2.68 -19.81
C PRO A 789 8.40 -4.19 -19.85
N HIS A 790 8.11 -4.83 -20.99
CA HIS A 790 8.40 -6.24 -21.23
C HIS A 790 9.45 -6.42 -22.34
N ILE A 791 9.55 -7.61 -22.91
CA ILE A 791 10.67 -8.08 -23.71
C ILE A 791 10.98 -7.19 -24.95
N PRO A 792 12.20 -6.59 -25.02
CA PRO A 792 12.59 -5.68 -26.09
C PRO A 792 12.52 -6.28 -27.49
N VAL A 793 12.81 -7.58 -27.64
CA VAL A 793 12.82 -8.22 -28.96
C VAL A 793 11.42 -8.28 -29.54
N HIS A 794 10.39 -8.48 -28.72
CA HIS A 794 8.98 -8.41 -29.15
C HIS A 794 8.67 -6.97 -29.60
N LEU A 795 8.92 -5.98 -28.75
CA LEU A 795 8.59 -4.57 -29.03
C LEU A 795 9.18 -4.05 -30.34
N GLY A 796 10.39 -4.49 -30.70
CA GLY A 796 11.03 -4.15 -31.97
C GLY A 796 10.36 -4.76 -33.20
N SER A 797 9.66 -5.89 -33.05
CA SER A 797 9.04 -6.61 -34.17
C SER A 797 7.53 -6.34 -34.30
N MET A 798 6.85 -6.00 -33.21
CA MET A 798 5.39 -5.79 -33.18
C MET A 798 4.90 -4.76 -34.21
N SER A 799 5.60 -3.62 -34.36
CA SER A 799 5.21 -2.57 -35.31
C SER A 799 5.11 -3.08 -36.75
N GLU A 800 6.04 -3.96 -37.15
CA GLU A 800 6.02 -4.54 -38.49
C GLU A 800 4.86 -5.52 -38.66
N ASN A 801 4.47 -6.24 -37.60
CA ASN A 801 3.31 -7.13 -37.62
C ASN A 801 2.00 -6.35 -37.76
N VAL A 802 1.85 -5.24 -37.02
CA VAL A 802 0.69 -4.35 -37.14
C VAL A 802 0.61 -3.72 -38.53
N ARG A 803 1.73 -3.22 -39.07
CA ARG A 803 1.77 -2.67 -40.44
C ARG A 803 1.44 -3.72 -41.49
N ALA A 804 1.93 -4.94 -41.33
CA ALA A 804 1.62 -6.05 -42.24
C ALA A 804 0.13 -6.42 -42.19
N LEU A 805 -0.49 -6.41 -41.01
CA LEU A 805 -1.93 -6.61 -40.86
C LEU A 805 -2.72 -5.49 -41.56
N ILE A 806 -2.38 -4.23 -41.29
CA ILE A 806 -3.02 -3.06 -41.91
C ILE A 806 -2.92 -3.15 -43.44
N ALA A 807 -1.73 -3.48 -43.97
CA ALA A 807 -1.53 -3.65 -45.41
C ALA A 807 -2.33 -4.83 -45.99
N ALA A 808 -2.47 -5.93 -45.25
CA ALA A 808 -3.16 -7.13 -45.71
C ALA A 808 -4.70 -7.02 -45.63
N LYS A 809 -5.23 -6.29 -44.65
CA LYS A 809 -6.68 -6.20 -44.39
C LYS A 809 -7.29 -4.86 -44.80
N GLY A 810 -6.54 -3.75 -44.71
CA GLY A 810 -7.03 -2.41 -45.05
C GLY A 810 -8.41 -2.12 -44.46
N ASP A 811 -9.32 -1.65 -45.31
CA ASP A 811 -10.68 -1.25 -44.92
C ASP A 811 -11.61 -2.42 -44.52
N THR A 812 -11.12 -3.67 -44.53
CA THR A 812 -11.93 -4.84 -44.15
C THR A 812 -11.94 -5.12 -42.65
N ILE A 813 -11.11 -4.41 -41.88
CA ILE A 813 -11.06 -4.49 -40.43
C ILE A 813 -12.35 -3.91 -39.83
N LYS A 814 -13.00 -4.64 -38.93
CA LYS A 814 -14.27 -4.26 -38.30
C LYS A 814 -14.17 -4.23 -36.77
N PRO A 815 -15.04 -3.44 -36.10
CA PRO A 815 -15.19 -3.51 -34.65
C PRO A 815 -15.48 -4.95 -34.19
N GLY A 816 -14.72 -5.42 -33.21
CA GLY A 816 -14.82 -6.78 -32.65
C GLY A 816 -13.94 -7.84 -33.33
N ASP A 817 -13.23 -7.50 -34.40
CA ASP A 817 -12.25 -8.43 -34.99
C ASP A 817 -11.05 -8.63 -34.05
N VAL A 818 -10.54 -9.86 -34.00
CA VAL A 818 -9.27 -10.21 -33.33
C VAL A 818 -8.43 -11.02 -34.32
N TYR A 819 -7.20 -10.58 -34.56
CA TYR A 819 -6.28 -11.20 -35.50
C TYR A 819 -5.15 -11.90 -34.77
N VAL A 820 -4.80 -13.11 -35.20
CA VAL A 820 -3.68 -13.88 -34.64
C VAL A 820 -2.64 -14.12 -35.73
N SER A 821 -1.38 -13.84 -35.42
CA SER A 821 -0.25 -13.95 -36.36
C SER A 821 0.97 -14.54 -35.65
N ASN A 822 1.61 -15.53 -36.26
CA ASN A 822 2.91 -16.05 -35.81
C ASN A 822 3.92 -16.00 -36.96
N ASN A 823 3.73 -15.09 -37.92
CA ASN A 823 4.55 -15.05 -39.12
C ASN A 823 5.92 -14.41 -38.82
N PRO A 824 7.02 -15.20 -38.82
CA PRO A 824 8.34 -14.69 -38.45
C PRO A 824 8.92 -13.71 -39.48
N TYR A 825 8.36 -13.65 -40.70
CA TYR A 825 8.83 -12.75 -41.76
C TYR A 825 8.16 -11.37 -41.71
N ASN A 826 7.02 -11.26 -41.03
CA ASN A 826 6.23 -10.03 -40.94
C ASN A 826 6.09 -9.60 -39.48
N GLY A 827 7.20 -9.49 -38.75
CA GLY A 827 7.21 -8.96 -37.38
C GLY A 827 6.99 -10.00 -36.26
N GLY A 828 6.97 -11.29 -36.55
CA GLY A 828 7.17 -12.34 -35.54
C GLY A 828 8.67 -12.58 -35.26
N THR A 829 9.03 -12.94 -34.03
CA THR A 829 10.42 -13.15 -33.61
C THR A 829 10.87 -14.60 -33.77
N HIS A 830 10.02 -15.56 -33.41
CA HIS A 830 10.13 -16.97 -33.80
C HIS A 830 8.77 -17.67 -33.82
N LEU A 831 8.73 -18.92 -34.30
CA LEU A 831 7.48 -19.67 -34.49
C LEU A 831 6.61 -19.83 -33.22
N PRO A 832 7.19 -20.01 -32.01
CA PRO A 832 6.43 -20.00 -30.77
C PRO A 832 5.82 -18.64 -30.37
N ASP A 833 6.22 -17.54 -31.01
CA ASP A 833 5.67 -16.22 -30.66
C ASP A 833 4.40 -15.97 -31.46
N ILE A 834 3.32 -15.85 -30.72
CA ILE A 834 1.99 -15.57 -31.21
C ILE A 834 1.69 -14.10 -30.94
N THR A 835 1.21 -13.41 -31.95
CA THR A 835 0.77 -12.02 -31.86
C THR A 835 -0.74 -11.98 -31.97
N VAL A 836 -1.42 -11.35 -31.01
CA VAL A 836 -2.87 -11.10 -31.00
C VAL A 836 -3.11 -9.59 -31.15
N ILE A 837 -3.86 -9.21 -32.19
CA ILE A 837 -4.09 -7.80 -32.56
C ILE A 837 -5.58 -7.51 -32.53
N THR A 838 -5.97 -6.50 -31.75
CA THR A 838 -7.36 -6.08 -31.56
C THR A 838 -7.53 -4.61 -31.97
N PRO A 839 -8.17 -4.33 -33.11
CA PRO A 839 -8.48 -2.97 -33.54
C PRO A 839 -9.59 -2.33 -32.69
N VAL A 840 -9.37 -1.09 -32.27
CA VAL A 840 -10.27 -0.26 -31.45
C VAL A 840 -10.79 0.90 -32.28
N PHE A 841 -12.08 1.23 -32.19
CA PHE A 841 -12.71 2.26 -33.00
C PHE A 841 -13.35 3.34 -32.15
N GLN A 842 -13.27 4.60 -32.59
CA GLN A 842 -13.93 5.70 -31.88
C GLN A 842 -15.46 5.60 -32.05
N PRO A 843 -16.27 5.86 -31.00
CA PRO A 843 -17.74 5.85 -31.13
C PRO A 843 -18.20 6.81 -32.24
N GLY A 844 -18.86 6.25 -33.27
CA GLY A 844 -19.37 7.02 -34.41
C GLY A 844 -18.37 7.29 -35.55
N ASN A 845 -17.10 6.88 -35.42
CA ASN A 845 -16.11 6.92 -36.50
C ASN A 845 -15.61 5.50 -36.85
N ARG A 846 -15.30 5.26 -38.14
CA ARG A 846 -14.71 4.00 -38.61
C ARG A 846 -13.19 4.01 -38.64
N ASP A 847 -12.58 5.14 -38.31
CA ASP A 847 -11.12 5.23 -38.14
C ASP A 847 -10.73 4.72 -36.75
N GLY A 848 -9.95 3.65 -36.72
CA GLY A 848 -9.57 2.94 -35.49
C GLY A 848 -8.13 3.20 -35.04
N VAL A 849 -7.90 3.07 -33.73
CA VAL A 849 -6.60 2.89 -33.05
C VAL A 849 -6.41 1.39 -32.86
N THR A 850 -5.21 0.82 -33.03
CA THR A 850 -5.04 -0.65 -32.93
C THR A 850 -4.31 -1.02 -31.64
N GLU A 851 -4.93 -1.86 -30.81
CA GLU A 851 -4.32 -2.45 -29.61
C GLU A 851 -3.71 -3.82 -29.92
N TYR A 852 -2.63 -4.19 -29.22
CA TYR A 852 -1.81 -5.35 -29.56
C TYR A 852 -1.25 -6.09 -28.33
N TRP A 853 -1.16 -7.41 -28.43
CA TRP A 853 -0.51 -8.35 -27.50
C TRP A 853 0.40 -9.31 -28.25
N SER A 854 1.55 -9.69 -27.68
CA SER A 854 2.33 -10.86 -28.12
C SER A 854 2.48 -11.86 -26.98
N ASP A 855 2.07 -13.10 -27.23
CA ASP A 855 2.19 -14.24 -26.34
C ASP A 855 3.30 -15.20 -26.82
N GLY A 856 4.12 -15.69 -25.89
CA GLY A 856 5.18 -16.67 -26.15
C GLY A 856 4.77 -18.07 -25.68
N GLU A 857 4.91 -19.05 -26.58
CA GLU A 857 4.61 -20.49 -26.46
C GLU A 857 3.14 -20.95 -26.49
N PRO A 858 2.83 -22.10 -27.15
CA PRO A 858 1.48 -22.40 -27.65
C PRO A 858 0.49 -23.03 -26.65
N GLU A 859 0.71 -22.96 -25.34
CA GLU A 859 -0.12 -23.70 -24.37
C GLU A 859 -1.16 -22.86 -23.59
N SER A 860 -1.30 -21.55 -23.83
CA SER A 860 -1.98 -20.65 -22.88
C SER A 860 -3.06 -19.70 -23.43
N VAL A 861 -4.12 -20.20 -24.09
CA VAL A 861 -5.42 -19.49 -24.15
C VAL A 861 -6.59 -20.49 -24.21
N PRO A 862 -7.61 -20.46 -23.33
CA PRO A 862 -8.83 -21.24 -23.54
C PRO A 862 -9.61 -20.68 -24.74
N PRO A 863 -10.20 -21.51 -25.60
CA PRO A 863 -11.00 -21.03 -26.73
C PRO A 863 -12.20 -20.22 -26.23
N SER A 864 -12.34 -18.99 -26.73
CA SER A 864 -13.55 -18.17 -26.56
C SER A 864 -14.79 -18.93 -27.07
N PRO A 865 -15.95 -18.85 -26.38
CA PRO A 865 -17.15 -19.58 -26.76
C PRO A 865 -17.76 -18.95 -28.02
N SER A 866 -17.49 -19.53 -29.18
CA SER A 866 -18.33 -19.35 -30.36
C SER A 866 -19.54 -20.28 -30.24
N PRO A 867 -20.77 -19.83 -30.60
CA PRO A 867 -21.94 -20.69 -30.60
C PRO A 867 -21.80 -21.78 -31.68
N PRO A 868 -22.44 -22.96 -31.49
CA PRO A 868 -22.23 -24.12 -32.33
C PRO A 868 -22.78 -23.87 -33.74
N LEU A 869 -21.91 -23.79 -34.74
CA LEU A 869 -22.30 -24.02 -36.12
C LEU A 869 -22.21 -25.51 -36.41
N SER A 870 -23.39 -26.14 -36.45
CA SER A 870 -23.62 -27.47 -36.99
C SER A 870 -23.31 -27.51 -38.50
N PRO A 871 -23.02 -28.71 -39.04
CA PRO A 871 -22.15 -28.87 -40.20
C PRO A 871 -22.90 -28.77 -41.53
N SER A 872 -22.21 -28.20 -42.53
CA SER A 872 -22.32 -28.58 -43.94
C SER A 872 -20.96 -28.46 -44.61
#